data_AF-A0A1E7JAB6-F1
#
_entry.id   AF-A0A1E7JAB6-F1
#
_cell.length_a   1.000
_cell.length_b   1.000
_cell.length_c   1.000
_cell.angle_alpha   90.00
_cell.angle_beta   90.00
_cell.angle_gamma   90.00
#
_symmetry.space_group_name_H-M   'P 1'
#
loop_
_entity.id
_entity.type
_entity.pdbx_description
1 polymer ?
#
loop_
_entity_poly.entity_id
_entity_poly.type
_entity_poly.pdbx_seq_one_letter_code
_entity_poly.pdbx_strand_id
1 'polypeptide(L)'
;MPVFQQALPVLKKSRDRYRNAAFLNSLADLCFTLGETQTMVKYLLSSVDEARQADNPRLLAAILNDLGNALAWSEDYESALAAYTQCLDILAADQSKSGIDLNLKAQLNKIRILYLNTESGKALALLDQTFSVFKKLPDNYNKVIHLLSAHSVLEELRNSDRIDPDTESKLFYPADQILQQALEIAKKIRNSKLISYAYGYSGRLREEGAHYREAKKLTGSAIFFARQSNAPEILYLWQWQMGRILAAENKVKQALEFYNQAVATLNPIRTELFAGYRYQKDFFNLRVKPVYLGLAELLLKQAEKTKDKTAYKNRMFAARDTMEILKTAELQDFFQDECSVATQTKMTKLDKTPGKTLLLYPISLENSLILLATFPDGMRHKIVPVEQKELKKIANRFRTDLQNVTSKDFFTDAQKLYNWLIRPLEENLTKQQIDSIVIAPDGALRLIPFSTLHDGEKFLIEKYAIGTVPAISLTEMQAFQSGDSEILISGLSHGVQGFAPLPSVEAELTDIKDIMQGEKAYLNAEHNLSNLTREFQNKAYSIVHFATHGAFGGSSEKTFLLLYEDKLNMNQLSRLIDYGRYRNSQVELLTLSACQTAMGDERAALGLAGVAVKAGVKSVVATLWFVDDEATSLAIIEFYRQLKTPGISKAKALQNAQKMLIAQKRFQHPAYWAPFLLIGNWL
;
A
#
# COMPACT_ATOMS: atom_id res chain seq x y z
N MET A 1 1.26 -14.85 -21.28
CA MET A 1 -0.05 -14.34 -21.75
C MET A 1 -0.26 -14.47 -23.28
N PRO A 2 0.67 -14.05 -24.17
CA PRO A 2 0.44 -14.06 -25.63
C PRO A 2 0.11 -15.44 -26.22
N VAL A 3 0.75 -16.49 -25.73
CA VAL A 3 0.50 -17.89 -26.18
C VAL A 3 -0.90 -18.37 -25.79
N PHE A 4 -1.39 -18.02 -24.59
CA PHE A 4 -2.73 -18.41 -24.14
C PHE A 4 -3.82 -17.65 -24.92
N GLN A 5 -3.61 -16.36 -25.20
CA GLN A 5 -4.55 -15.56 -25.99
C GLN A 5 -4.67 -16.07 -27.43
N GLN A 6 -3.59 -16.58 -28.03
CA GLN A 6 -3.61 -17.21 -29.36
C GLN A 6 -4.40 -18.53 -29.40
N ALA A 7 -4.60 -19.19 -28.25
CA ALA A 7 -5.37 -20.43 -28.17
C ALA A 7 -6.89 -20.21 -28.01
N LEU A 8 -7.34 -19.01 -27.60
CA LEU A 8 -8.77 -18.70 -27.42
C LEU A 8 -9.63 -18.92 -28.69
N PRO A 9 -9.20 -18.56 -29.90
CA PRO A 9 -9.95 -18.83 -31.13
C PRO A 9 -10.09 -20.33 -31.44
N VAL A 10 -9.10 -21.13 -31.06
CA VAL A 10 -9.12 -22.60 -31.22
C VAL A 10 -10.11 -23.22 -30.25
N LEU A 11 -10.13 -22.71 -29.01
CA LEU A 11 -11.04 -23.13 -27.95
C LEU A 11 -12.51 -22.95 -28.32
N LYS A 12 -12.85 -21.80 -28.94
CA LYS A 12 -14.21 -21.54 -29.44
C LYS A 12 -14.68 -22.54 -30.51
N LYS A 13 -13.76 -23.20 -31.21
CA LYS A 13 -14.05 -24.21 -32.23
C LYS A 13 -14.03 -25.65 -31.66
N SER A 14 -13.50 -25.83 -30.46
CA SER A 14 -13.40 -27.11 -29.78
C SER A 14 -14.76 -27.52 -29.19
N ARG A 15 -15.13 -28.79 -29.40
CA ARG A 15 -16.30 -29.41 -28.76
C ARG A 15 -15.96 -30.14 -27.45
N ASP A 16 -14.69 -30.18 -27.08
CA ASP A 16 -14.23 -30.82 -25.83
C ASP A 16 -14.44 -29.89 -24.64
N ARG A 17 -15.64 -29.97 -24.05
CA ARG A 17 -16.08 -29.15 -22.92
C ARG A 17 -15.17 -29.28 -21.69
N TYR A 18 -14.64 -30.47 -21.44
CA TYR A 18 -13.74 -30.71 -20.31
C TYR A 18 -12.42 -29.94 -20.48
N ARG A 19 -11.77 -30.06 -21.64
CA ARG A 19 -10.52 -29.35 -21.92
C ARG A 19 -10.73 -27.85 -21.98
N ASN A 20 -11.86 -27.40 -22.52
CA ASN A 20 -12.23 -25.99 -22.55
C ASN A 20 -12.33 -25.43 -21.14
N ALA A 21 -13.08 -26.09 -20.26
CA ALA A 21 -13.21 -25.69 -18.85
C ALA A 21 -11.85 -25.65 -18.13
N ALA A 22 -11.06 -26.72 -18.23
CA ALA A 22 -9.75 -26.80 -17.58
C ALA A 22 -8.79 -25.70 -18.06
N PHE A 23 -8.74 -25.45 -19.37
CA PHE A 23 -7.91 -24.39 -19.93
C PHE A 23 -8.35 -23.00 -19.46
N LEU A 24 -9.67 -22.72 -19.47
CA LEU A 24 -10.19 -21.43 -18.99
C LEU A 24 -9.90 -21.22 -17.51
N ASN A 25 -9.94 -22.28 -16.69
CA ASN A 25 -9.55 -22.21 -15.28
C ASN A 25 -8.06 -21.86 -15.12
N SER A 26 -7.17 -22.53 -15.87
CA SER A 26 -5.74 -22.21 -15.87
C SER A 26 -5.43 -20.81 -16.42
N LEU A 27 -6.21 -20.34 -17.40
CA LEU A 27 -6.08 -18.98 -17.91
C LEU A 27 -6.52 -17.95 -16.88
N ALA A 28 -7.60 -18.21 -16.14
CA ALA A 28 -8.02 -17.36 -15.05
C ALA A 28 -6.97 -17.29 -13.95
N ASP A 29 -6.37 -18.42 -13.59
CA ASP A 29 -5.26 -18.49 -12.64
C ASP A 29 -4.05 -17.66 -13.08
N LEU A 30 -3.70 -17.70 -14.37
CA LEU A 30 -2.67 -16.85 -14.94
C LEU A 30 -3.07 -15.36 -14.89
N CYS A 31 -4.32 -15.02 -15.23
CA CYS A 31 -4.82 -13.64 -15.14
C CYS A 31 -4.72 -13.12 -13.70
N PHE A 32 -5.08 -13.94 -12.72
CA PHE A 32 -4.94 -13.60 -11.31
C PHE A 32 -3.49 -13.34 -10.92
N THR A 33 -2.56 -14.20 -11.36
CA THR A 33 -1.12 -14.04 -11.12
C THR A 33 -0.58 -12.74 -11.73
N LEU A 34 -1.16 -12.26 -12.83
CA LEU A 34 -0.81 -10.99 -13.45
C LEU A 34 -1.59 -9.78 -12.89
N GLY A 35 -2.45 -9.98 -11.90
CA GLY A 35 -3.27 -8.92 -11.31
C GLY A 35 -4.55 -8.58 -12.09
N GLU A 36 -4.80 -9.19 -13.25
CA GLU A 36 -5.93 -8.94 -14.15
C GLU A 36 -7.26 -9.52 -13.60
N THR A 37 -7.73 -8.96 -12.49
CA THR A 37 -8.77 -9.57 -11.66
C THR A 37 -10.16 -9.59 -12.30
N GLN A 38 -10.52 -8.57 -13.07
CA GLN A 38 -11.77 -8.56 -13.83
C GLN A 38 -11.79 -9.65 -14.92
N THR A 39 -10.66 -9.80 -15.62
CA THR A 39 -10.47 -10.83 -16.65
C THR A 39 -10.50 -12.23 -16.04
N MET A 40 -9.89 -12.42 -14.87
CA MET A 40 -9.94 -13.67 -14.10
C MET A 40 -11.39 -14.10 -13.83
N VAL A 41 -12.23 -13.24 -13.21
CA VAL A 41 -13.63 -13.62 -12.88
C VAL A 41 -14.39 -14.01 -14.16
N LYS A 42 -14.21 -13.26 -15.25
CA LYS A 42 -14.85 -13.57 -16.54
C LYS A 42 -14.46 -14.96 -17.07
N TYR A 43 -13.18 -15.33 -17.01
CA TYR A 43 -12.73 -16.65 -17.44
C TYR A 43 -13.20 -17.76 -16.51
N LEU A 44 -13.26 -17.53 -15.19
CA LEU A 44 -13.82 -18.50 -14.24
C LEU A 44 -15.30 -18.76 -14.48
N LEU A 45 -16.10 -17.72 -14.70
CA LEU A 45 -17.52 -17.87 -15.05
C LEU A 45 -17.69 -18.69 -16.34
N SER A 46 -16.90 -18.37 -17.37
CA SER A 46 -16.91 -19.14 -18.62
C SER A 46 -16.47 -20.60 -18.41
N SER A 47 -15.50 -20.83 -17.52
CA SER A 47 -15.02 -22.16 -17.15
C SER A 47 -16.10 -22.98 -16.43
N VAL A 48 -16.89 -22.36 -15.53
CA VAL A 48 -18.03 -22.99 -14.86
C VAL A 48 -19.07 -23.45 -15.87
N ASP A 49 -19.41 -22.63 -16.87
CA ASP A 49 -20.40 -22.97 -17.88
C ASP A 49 -19.96 -24.15 -18.77
N GLU A 50 -18.69 -24.18 -19.17
CA GLU A 50 -18.11 -25.34 -19.89
C GLU A 50 -18.09 -26.59 -18.98
N ALA A 51 -17.73 -26.44 -17.70
CA ALA A 51 -17.65 -27.56 -16.77
C ALA A 51 -19.02 -28.19 -16.45
N ARG A 52 -20.09 -27.37 -16.36
CA ARG A 52 -21.47 -27.86 -16.23
C ARG A 52 -21.90 -28.72 -17.40
N GLN A 53 -21.39 -28.44 -18.60
CA GLN A 53 -21.68 -29.19 -19.83
C GLN A 53 -20.73 -30.39 -20.03
N ALA A 54 -19.63 -30.47 -19.29
CA ALA A 54 -18.62 -31.52 -19.42
C ALA A 54 -18.93 -32.80 -18.63
N ASP A 55 -20.06 -32.84 -17.90
CA ASP A 55 -20.49 -33.95 -17.03
C ASP A 55 -19.38 -34.45 -16.08
N ASN A 56 -18.59 -33.51 -15.55
CA ASN A 56 -17.51 -33.80 -14.60
C ASN A 56 -17.73 -33.00 -13.30
N PRO A 57 -18.46 -33.57 -12.33
CA PRO A 57 -18.80 -32.87 -11.08
C PRO A 57 -17.56 -32.43 -10.29
N ARG A 58 -16.47 -33.22 -10.33
CA ARG A 58 -15.24 -32.90 -9.58
C ARG A 58 -14.51 -31.69 -10.17
N LEU A 59 -14.43 -31.60 -11.50
CA LEU A 59 -13.86 -30.43 -12.17
C LEU A 59 -14.69 -29.19 -11.87
N LEU A 60 -16.03 -29.30 -11.96
CA LEU A 60 -16.94 -28.20 -11.63
C LEU A 60 -16.77 -27.73 -10.18
N ALA A 61 -16.67 -28.64 -9.22
CA ALA A 61 -16.43 -28.30 -7.82
C ALA A 61 -15.09 -27.57 -7.63
N ALA A 62 -14.02 -27.98 -8.32
CA ALA A 62 -12.72 -27.31 -8.23
C ALA A 62 -12.80 -25.86 -8.76
N ILE A 63 -13.41 -25.67 -9.93
CA ILE A 63 -13.59 -24.34 -10.55
C ILE A 63 -14.49 -23.45 -9.68
N LEU A 64 -15.54 -24.00 -9.06
CA LEU A 64 -16.41 -23.25 -8.15
C LEU A 64 -15.67 -22.78 -6.88
N ASN A 65 -14.75 -23.59 -6.34
CA ASN A 65 -13.89 -23.14 -5.25
C ASN A 65 -12.95 -22.01 -5.70
N ASP A 66 -12.37 -22.10 -6.91
CA ASP A 66 -11.51 -21.07 -7.46
C ASP A 66 -12.28 -19.77 -7.75
N LEU A 67 -13.51 -19.87 -8.28
CA LEU A 67 -14.45 -18.76 -8.44
C LEU A 67 -14.82 -18.12 -7.09
N GLY A 68 -15.07 -18.93 -6.06
CA GLY A 68 -15.31 -18.43 -4.70
C GLY A 68 -14.13 -17.59 -4.19
N ASN A 69 -12.90 -18.05 -4.40
CA ASN A 69 -11.69 -17.30 -4.01
C ASN A 69 -11.56 -15.97 -4.77
N ALA A 70 -11.84 -16.00 -6.08
CA ALA A 70 -11.80 -14.83 -6.94
C ALA A 70 -12.84 -13.76 -6.56
N LEU A 71 -14.06 -14.19 -6.26
CA LEU A 71 -15.16 -13.32 -5.81
C LEU A 71 -14.88 -12.74 -4.42
N ALA A 72 -14.38 -13.58 -3.50
CA ALA A 72 -13.97 -13.15 -2.16
C ALA A 72 -12.86 -12.09 -2.21
N TRP A 73 -11.90 -12.25 -3.13
CA TRP A 73 -10.85 -11.26 -3.36
C TRP A 73 -11.43 -9.91 -3.82
N SER A 74 -12.49 -9.96 -4.62
CA SER A 74 -13.24 -8.78 -5.11
C SER A 74 -14.24 -8.22 -4.09
N GLU A 75 -14.25 -8.75 -2.86
CA GLU A 75 -15.18 -8.42 -1.78
C GLU A 75 -16.67 -8.71 -2.07
N ASP A 76 -16.95 -9.51 -3.10
CA ASP A 76 -18.29 -10.05 -3.36
C ASP A 76 -18.50 -11.31 -2.52
N TYR A 77 -18.68 -11.11 -1.21
CA TYR A 77 -18.76 -12.20 -0.23
C TYR A 77 -20.01 -13.07 -0.41
N GLU A 78 -21.14 -12.48 -0.78
CA GLU A 78 -22.38 -13.23 -1.03
C GLU A 78 -22.21 -14.21 -2.19
N SER A 79 -21.69 -13.76 -3.34
CA SER A 79 -21.45 -14.63 -4.48
C SER A 79 -20.35 -15.66 -4.19
N ALA A 80 -19.32 -15.29 -3.42
CA ALA A 80 -18.29 -16.22 -2.98
C ALA A 80 -18.86 -17.35 -2.11
N LEU A 81 -19.70 -17.02 -1.12
CA LEU A 81 -20.38 -17.99 -0.26
C LEU A 81 -21.29 -18.93 -1.07
N ALA A 82 -21.99 -18.40 -2.08
CA ALA A 82 -22.80 -19.20 -2.99
C ALA A 82 -21.95 -20.19 -3.80
N ALA A 83 -20.80 -19.75 -4.32
CA ALA A 83 -19.87 -20.60 -5.08
C ALA A 83 -19.28 -21.73 -4.21
N TYR A 84 -18.84 -21.43 -2.98
CA TYR A 84 -18.35 -22.46 -2.06
C TYR A 84 -19.46 -23.44 -1.64
N THR A 85 -20.69 -22.95 -1.48
CA THR A 85 -21.82 -23.83 -1.12
C THR A 85 -22.11 -24.82 -2.25
N GLN A 86 -22.20 -24.35 -3.50
CA GLN A 86 -22.35 -25.24 -4.66
C GLN A 86 -21.20 -26.26 -4.78
N CYS A 87 -19.95 -25.82 -4.54
CA CYS A 87 -18.79 -26.71 -4.49
C CYS A 87 -18.97 -27.84 -3.46
N LEU A 88 -19.38 -27.49 -2.24
CA LEU A 88 -19.57 -28.44 -1.14
C LEU A 88 -20.74 -29.39 -1.39
N ASP A 89 -21.83 -28.93 -1.98
CA ASP A 89 -23.00 -29.75 -2.31
C ASP A 89 -22.65 -30.82 -3.36
N ILE A 90 -21.89 -30.44 -4.39
CA ILE A 90 -21.38 -31.38 -5.41
C ILE A 90 -20.48 -32.44 -4.76
N LEU A 91 -19.59 -32.02 -3.86
CA LEU A 91 -18.68 -32.95 -3.17
C LEU A 91 -19.39 -33.83 -2.16
N ALA A 92 -20.49 -33.38 -1.56
CA ALA A 92 -21.32 -34.19 -0.67
C ALA A 92 -22.06 -35.31 -1.41
N ALA A 93 -22.41 -35.09 -2.68
CA ALA A 93 -23.01 -36.11 -3.54
C ALA A 93 -22.00 -37.16 -4.06
N ASP A 94 -20.69 -36.90 -3.99
CA ASP A 94 -19.64 -37.83 -4.43
C ASP A 94 -19.40 -38.97 -3.40
N GLN A 95 -19.95 -40.14 -3.71
CA GLN A 95 -19.81 -41.35 -2.88
C GLN A 95 -18.37 -41.88 -2.80
N SER A 96 -17.48 -41.52 -3.75
CA SER A 96 -16.10 -42.03 -3.79
C SER A 96 -15.20 -41.46 -2.69
N LYS A 97 -15.61 -40.35 -2.05
CA LYS A 97 -14.80 -39.57 -1.09
C LYS A 97 -13.45 -39.10 -1.63
N SER A 98 -13.23 -39.20 -2.95
CA SER A 98 -11.96 -38.84 -3.60
C SER A 98 -11.71 -37.33 -3.63
N GLY A 99 -12.75 -36.53 -3.35
CA GLY A 99 -12.71 -35.07 -3.24
C GLY A 99 -12.52 -34.51 -1.82
N ILE A 100 -12.19 -35.33 -0.82
CA ILE A 100 -12.10 -34.88 0.59
C ILE A 100 -11.11 -33.73 0.83
N ASP A 101 -9.99 -33.70 0.09
CA ASP A 101 -9.02 -32.59 0.15
C ASP A 101 -9.61 -31.27 -0.36
N LEU A 102 -10.41 -31.32 -1.43
CA LEU A 102 -11.07 -30.14 -1.98
C LEU A 102 -12.23 -29.69 -1.06
N ASN A 103 -12.94 -30.65 -0.47
CA ASN A 103 -14.01 -30.37 0.49
C ASN A 103 -13.48 -29.56 1.68
N LEU A 104 -12.36 -29.99 2.28
CA LEU A 104 -11.74 -29.25 3.38
C LEU A 104 -11.25 -27.86 2.97
N LYS A 105 -10.65 -27.71 1.79
CA LYS A 105 -10.26 -26.39 1.26
C LYS A 105 -11.46 -25.46 1.13
N ALA A 106 -12.54 -25.93 0.51
CA ALA A 106 -13.76 -25.16 0.33
C ALA A 106 -14.43 -24.82 1.67
N GLN A 107 -14.42 -25.73 2.66
CA GLN A 107 -14.91 -25.45 4.01
C GLN A 107 -14.09 -24.35 4.69
N LEU A 108 -12.75 -24.46 4.69
CA LEU A 108 -11.86 -23.46 5.29
C LEU A 108 -12.01 -22.09 4.63
N ASN A 109 -12.10 -22.05 3.29
CA ASN A 109 -12.35 -20.83 2.54
C ASN A 109 -13.72 -20.23 2.91
N LYS A 110 -14.77 -21.05 2.99
CA LYS A 110 -16.12 -20.62 3.40
C LYS A 110 -16.15 -20.09 4.83
N ILE A 111 -15.48 -20.74 5.79
CA ILE A 111 -15.38 -20.27 7.19
C ILE A 111 -14.79 -18.86 7.23
N ARG A 112 -13.70 -18.64 6.47
CA ARG A 112 -13.05 -17.33 6.37
C ARG A 112 -14.01 -16.26 5.83
N ILE A 113 -14.76 -16.56 4.78
CA ILE A 113 -15.69 -15.58 4.18
C ILE A 113 -16.92 -15.34 5.05
N LEU A 114 -17.48 -16.38 5.69
CA LEU A 114 -18.56 -16.21 6.68
C LEU A 114 -18.14 -15.23 7.77
N TYR A 115 -16.88 -15.29 8.20
CA TYR A 115 -16.35 -14.36 9.18
C TYR A 115 -16.21 -12.93 8.65
N LEU A 116 -15.62 -12.76 7.46
CA LEU A 116 -15.49 -11.44 6.84
C LEU A 116 -16.86 -10.79 6.60
N ASN A 117 -17.87 -11.59 6.24
CA ASN A 117 -19.28 -11.20 6.08
C ASN A 117 -20.06 -11.01 7.40
N THR A 118 -19.38 -10.97 8.55
CA THR A 118 -19.97 -10.76 9.90
C THR A 118 -20.88 -11.89 10.41
N GLU A 119 -20.79 -13.09 9.84
CA GLU A 119 -21.57 -14.28 10.23
C GLU A 119 -20.78 -15.22 11.17
N SER A 120 -20.17 -14.67 12.23
CA SER A 120 -19.25 -15.38 13.13
C SER A 120 -19.81 -16.68 13.73
N GLY A 121 -21.11 -16.70 14.09
CA GLY A 121 -21.74 -17.91 14.63
C GLY A 121 -21.79 -19.08 13.64
N LYS A 122 -22.04 -18.81 12.35
CA LYS A 122 -22.02 -19.84 11.30
C LYS A 122 -20.59 -20.30 11.01
N ALA A 123 -19.62 -19.39 11.05
CA ALA A 123 -18.20 -19.72 10.88
C ALA A 123 -17.72 -20.70 11.96
N LEU A 124 -18.04 -20.45 13.23
CA LEU A 124 -17.69 -21.33 14.36
C LEU A 124 -18.36 -22.71 14.25
N ALA A 125 -19.65 -22.77 13.92
CA ALA A 125 -20.35 -24.05 13.73
C ALA A 125 -19.75 -24.89 12.60
N LEU A 126 -19.39 -24.26 11.47
CA LEU A 126 -18.76 -24.95 10.34
C LEU A 126 -17.33 -25.40 10.67
N LEU A 127 -16.60 -24.62 11.46
CA LEU A 127 -15.27 -24.96 11.95
C LEU A 127 -15.29 -26.23 12.83
N ASP A 128 -16.24 -26.34 13.76
CA ASP A 128 -16.41 -27.54 14.59
C ASP A 128 -16.70 -28.80 13.76
N GLN A 129 -17.54 -28.67 12.73
CA GLN A 129 -17.80 -29.75 11.78
C GLN A 129 -16.53 -30.15 11.01
N THR A 130 -15.75 -29.15 10.57
CA THR A 130 -14.50 -29.34 9.83
C THR A 130 -13.47 -30.11 10.67
N PHE A 131 -13.36 -29.86 11.99
CA PHE A 131 -12.45 -30.59 12.87
C PHE A 131 -12.72 -32.10 12.93
N SER A 132 -13.98 -32.49 12.88
CA SER A 132 -14.37 -33.90 12.87
C SER A 132 -13.91 -34.62 11.59
N VAL A 133 -13.71 -33.90 10.49
CA VAL A 133 -13.24 -34.45 9.22
C VAL A 133 -11.72 -34.71 9.25
N PHE A 134 -10.92 -33.88 9.91
CA PHE A 134 -9.46 -34.09 10.01
C PHE A 134 -9.09 -35.44 10.62
N LYS A 135 -9.86 -35.90 11.62
CA LYS A 135 -9.64 -37.20 12.27
C LYS A 135 -9.75 -38.37 11.31
N LYS A 136 -10.51 -38.23 10.21
CA LYS A 136 -10.76 -39.28 9.21
C LYS A 136 -9.71 -39.31 8.09
N LEU A 137 -8.87 -38.28 7.98
CA LEU A 137 -7.84 -38.22 6.95
C LEU A 137 -6.60 -39.06 7.31
N PRO A 138 -5.97 -39.72 6.33
CA PRO A 138 -4.70 -40.38 6.52
C PRO A 138 -3.59 -39.37 6.83
N ASP A 139 -2.62 -39.78 7.64
CA ASP A 139 -1.45 -38.97 7.97
C ASP A 139 -0.53 -38.83 6.75
N ASN A 140 -0.61 -37.68 6.09
CA ASN A 140 0.20 -37.35 4.93
C ASN A 140 0.49 -35.85 4.86
N TYR A 141 1.23 -35.44 3.82
CA TYR A 141 1.56 -34.03 3.57
C TYR A 141 0.32 -33.12 3.50
N ASN A 142 -0.74 -33.54 2.78
CA ASN A 142 -1.96 -32.74 2.59
C ASN A 142 -2.69 -32.49 3.91
N LYS A 143 -2.82 -33.51 4.77
CA LYS A 143 -3.44 -33.38 6.08
C LYS A 143 -2.73 -32.33 6.94
N VAL A 144 -1.39 -32.29 6.92
CA VAL A 144 -0.63 -31.25 7.63
C VAL A 144 -0.92 -29.86 7.05
N ILE A 145 -0.93 -29.72 5.72
CA ILE A 145 -1.25 -28.43 5.08
C ILE A 145 -2.65 -27.95 5.47
N HIS A 146 -3.64 -28.83 5.50
CA HIS A 146 -4.99 -28.43 5.90
C HIS A 146 -5.08 -28.08 7.39
N LEU A 147 -4.39 -28.81 8.27
CA LEU A 147 -4.29 -28.46 9.69
C LEU A 147 -3.66 -27.07 9.89
N LEU A 148 -2.55 -26.79 9.20
CA LEU A 148 -1.91 -25.47 9.24
C LEU A 148 -2.83 -24.37 8.66
N SER A 149 -3.61 -24.68 7.62
CA SER A 149 -4.58 -23.75 7.04
C SER A 149 -5.73 -23.48 8.01
N ALA A 150 -6.23 -24.50 8.71
CA ALA A 150 -7.24 -24.35 9.77
C ALA A 150 -6.71 -23.51 10.93
N HIS A 151 -5.45 -23.71 11.33
CA HIS A 151 -4.79 -22.85 12.32
C HIS A 151 -4.74 -21.39 11.85
N SER A 152 -4.40 -21.11 10.58
CA SER A 152 -4.40 -19.75 10.06
C SER A 152 -5.78 -19.09 10.12
N VAL A 153 -6.85 -19.85 9.86
CA VAL A 153 -8.23 -19.35 10.00
C VAL A 153 -8.54 -19.05 11.47
N LEU A 154 -8.15 -19.93 12.40
CA LEU A 154 -8.28 -19.67 13.85
C LEU A 154 -7.50 -18.44 14.31
N GLU A 155 -6.29 -18.24 13.82
CA GLU A 155 -5.45 -17.06 14.11
C GLU A 155 -6.18 -15.77 13.66
N GLU A 156 -6.75 -15.77 12.45
CA GLU A 156 -7.53 -14.63 11.92
C GLU A 156 -8.82 -14.38 12.70
N LEU A 157 -9.51 -15.44 13.13
CA LEU A 157 -10.70 -15.33 13.98
C LEU A 157 -10.35 -14.73 15.35
N ARG A 158 -9.30 -15.22 16.01
CA ARG A 158 -8.85 -14.80 17.34
C ARG A 158 -8.38 -13.35 17.37
N ASN A 159 -7.62 -12.92 16.36
CA ASN A 159 -7.01 -11.59 16.32
C ASN A 159 -7.94 -10.48 15.81
N SER A 160 -9.24 -10.72 15.74
CA SER A 160 -10.19 -9.72 15.23
C SER A 160 -11.09 -9.17 16.33
N ASP A 161 -11.32 -7.87 16.26
CA ASP A 161 -12.14 -7.08 17.20
C ASP A 161 -13.65 -7.47 17.20
N ARG A 162 -14.03 -8.56 16.50
CA ARG A 162 -15.43 -8.99 16.26
C ARG A 162 -15.91 -10.17 17.11
N ILE A 163 -15.03 -10.77 17.91
CA ILE A 163 -15.42 -11.81 18.87
C ILE A 163 -15.19 -11.33 20.30
N ASP A 164 -16.00 -11.80 21.23
CA ASP A 164 -15.82 -11.50 22.64
C ASP A 164 -14.58 -12.24 23.20
N PRO A 165 -13.94 -11.70 24.25
CA PRO A 165 -12.74 -12.30 24.85
C PRO A 165 -12.93 -13.74 25.35
N ASP A 166 -14.15 -14.15 25.75
CA ASP A 166 -14.41 -15.52 26.19
C ASP A 166 -14.40 -16.49 25.01
N THR A 167 -14.98 -16.10 23.87
CA THR A 167 -14.91 -16.85 22.63
C THR A 167 -13.47 -16.93 22.11
N GLU A 168 -12.72 -15.83 22.14
CA GLU A 168 -11.30 -15.82 21.78
C GLU A 168 -10.49 -16.82 22.61
N SER A 169 -10.69 -16.80 23.93
CA SER A 169 -10.02 -17.68 24.89
C SER A 169 -10.31 -19.16 24.60
N LYS A 170 -11.56 -19.50 24.24
CA LYS A 170 -11.96 -20.88 23.90
C LYS A 170 -11.28 -21.41 22.64
N LEU A 171 -10.87 -20.54 21.71
CA LEU A 171 -10.23 -20.94 20.45
C LEU A 171 -8.74 -21.32 20.62
N PHE A 172 -8.10 -20.99 21.74
CA PHE A 172 -6.70 -21.35 22.00
C PHE A 172 -6.48 -22.87 22.06
N TYR A 173 -7.39 -23.60 22.73
CA TYR A 173 -7.23 -25.05 22.91
C TYR A 173 -7.35 -25.82 21.58
N PRO A 174 -8.37 -25.60 20.73
CA PRO A 174 -8.41 -26.17 19.39
C PRO A 174 -7.18 -25.81 18.54
N ALA A 175 -6.72 -24.55 18.62
CA ALA A 175 -5.53 -24.11 17.88
C ALA A 175 -4.27 -24.89 18.30
N ASP A 176 -4.08 -25.12 19.61
CA ASP A 176 -2.95 -25.88 20.14
C ASP A 176 -3.01 -27.36 19.69
N GLN A 177 -4.19 -27.98 19.76
CA GLN A 177 -4.38 -29.39 19.35
C GLN A 177 -4.06 -29.61 17.87
N ILE A 178 -4.50 -28.71 17.00
CA ILE A 178 -4.21 -28.77 15.55
C ILE A 178 -2.72 -28.71 15.30
N LEU A 179 -2.02 -27.80 15.99
CA LEU A 179 -0.58 -27.61 15.81
C LEU A 179 0.22 -28.80 16.36
N GLN A 180 -0.20 -29.38 17.48
CA GLN A 180 0.39 -30.61 18.01
C GLN A 180 0.24 -31.76 17.01
N GLN A 181 -0.97 -31.98 16.49
CA GLN A 181 -1.22 -33.02 15.48
C GLN A 181 -0.44 -32.78 14.18
N ALA A 182 -0.40 -31.53 13.71
CA ALA A 182 0.37 -31.14 12.53
C ALA A 182 1.87 -31.44 12.72
N LEU A 183 2.42 -31.14 13.90
CA LEU A 183 3.82 -31.39 14.25
C LEU A 183 4.14 -32.89 14.30
N GLU A 184 3.29 -33.69 14.91
CA GLU A 184 3.46 -35.16 14.99
C GLU A 184 3.50 -35.79 13.60
N ILE A 185 2.53 -35.45 12.75
CA ILE A 185 2.47 -35.97 11.38
C ILE A 185 3.67 -35.46 10.57
N ALA A 186 4.02 -34.18 10.67
CA ALA A 186 5.16 -33.59 9.96
C ALA A 186 6.49 -34.27 10.32
N LYS A 187 6.68 -34.62 11.60
CA LYS A 187 7.83 -35.41 12.07
C LYS A 187 7.83 -36.83 11.50
N LYS A 188 6.68 -37.50 11.52
CA LYS A 188 6.52 -38.87 10.98
C LYS A 188 6.87 -38.94 9.50
N ILE A 189 6.44 -37.96 8.70
CA ILE A 189 6.77 -37.87 7.26
C ILE A 189 8.12 -37.19 6.99
N ARG A 190 8.87 -36.81 8.04
CA ARG A 190 10.21 -36.20 7.97
C ARG A 190 10.29 -34.96 7.07
N ASN A 191 9.26 -34.12 7.06
CA ASN A 191 9.23 -32.90 6.26
C ASN A 191 9.66 -31.68 7.09
N SER A 192 10.93 -31.28 6.99
CA SER A 192 11.48 -30.16 7.78
C SER A 192 10.72 -28.84 7.59
N LYS A 193 10.23 -28.55 6.39
CA LYS A 193 9.45 -27.32 6.12
C LYS A 193 8.16 -27.28 6.94
N LEU A 194 7.41 -28.38 6.96
CA LEU A 194 6.16 -28.51 7.73
C LEU A 194 6.41 -28.55 9.24
N ILE A 195 7.51 -29.20 9.67
CA ILE A 195 7.93 -29.19 11.08
C ILE A 195 8.21 -27.76 11.54
N SER A 196 8.88 -26.95 10.70
CA SER A 196 9.17 -25.55 10.98
C SER A 196 7.88 -24.74 11.17
N TYR A 197 6.91 -24.85 10.25
CA TYR A 197 5.62 -24.18 10.39
C TYR A 197 4.92 -24.53 11.69
N ALA A 198 4.78 -25.84 11.99
CA ALA A 198 4.09 -26.28 13.19
C ALA A 198 4.75 -25.75 14.48
N TYR A 199 6.08 -25.78 14.57
CA TYR A 199 6.80 -25.19 15.71
C TYR A 199 6.65 -23.67 15.79
N GLY A 200 6.74 -22.96 14.66
CA GLY A 200 6.68 -21.50 14.64
C GLY A 200 5.31 -20.97 15.07
N TYR A 201 4.24 -21.56 14.53
CA TYR A 201 2.88 -21.26 14.96
C TYR A 201 2.61 -21.66 16.42
N SER A 202 3.14 -22.80 16.89
CA SER A 202 3.04 -23.16 18.32
C SER A 202 3.75 -22.13 19.20
N GLY A 203 4.92 -21.67 18.76
CA GLY A 203 5.66 -20.60 19.44
C GLY A 203 4.87 -19.30 19.47
N ARG A 204 4.11 -18.97 18.40
CA ARG A 204 3.31 -17.75 18.32
C ARG A 204 2.11 -17.81 19.25
N LEU A 205 1.42 -18.94 19.27
CA LEU A 205 0.31 -19.17 20.19
C LEU A 205 0.76 -19.00 21.66
N ARG A 206 1.98 -19.44 22.00
CA ARG A 206 2.57 -19.23 23.33
C ARG A 206 3.04 -17.79 23.55
N GLU A 207 3.51 -17.09 22.53
CA GLU A 207 3.86 -15.67 22.60
C GLU A 207 2.63 -14.81 22.90
N GLU A 208 1.51 -15.05 22.21
CA GLU A 208 0.22 -14.39 22.42
C GLU A 208 -0.31 -14.61 23.85
N GLY A 209 -0.12 -15.83 24.39
CA GLY A 209 -0.41 -16.13 25.80
C GLY A 209 0.65 -15.65 26.82
N ALA A 210 1.61 -14.81 26.40
CA ALA A 210 2.72 -14.31 27.23
C ALA A 210 3.62 -15.39 27.88
N HIS A 211 3.59 -16.63 27.36
CA HIS A 211 4.44 -17.75 27.81
C HIS A 211 5.82 -17.73 27.11
N TYR A 212 6.58 -16.65 27.31
CA TYR A 212 7.78 -16.33 26.52
C TYR A 212 8.89 -17.40 26.58
N ARG A 213 9.05 -18.12 27.69
CA ARG A 213 10.06 -19.18 27.82
C ARG A 213 9.78 -20.33 26.85
N GLU A 214 8.55 -20.79 26.78
CA GLU A 214 8.12 -21.85 25.85
C GLU A 214 8.10 -21.35 24.42
N ALA A 215 7.54 -20.15 24.20
CA ALA A 215 7.50 -19.49 22.89
C ALA A 215 8.90 -19.43 22.26
N LYS A 216 9.91 -19.01 23.03
CA LYS A 216 11.30 -18.96 22.59
C LYS A 216 11.86 -20.34 22.20
N LYS A 217 11.61 -21.39 22.98
CA LYS A 217 12.09 -22.75 22.67
C LYS A 217 11.47 -23.29 21.37
N LEU A 218 10.17 -23.10 21.21
CA LEU A 218 9.42 -23.51 20.01
C LEU A 218 9.90 -22.71 18.79
N THR A 219 10.02 -21.40 18.91
CA THR A 219 10.51 -20.51 17.84
C THR A 219 11.95 -20.85 17.43
N GLY A 220 12.83 -21.16 18.39
CA GLY A 220 14.20 -21.61 18.09
C GLY A 220 14.23 -22.92 17.29
N SER A 221 13.33 -23.86 17.62
CA SER A 221 13.16 -25.10 16.84
C SER A 221 12.63 -24.80 15.44
N ALA A 222 11.69 -23.86 15.30
CA ALA A 222 11.16 -23.44 14.01
C ALA A 222 12.26 -22.85 13.10
N ILE A 223 13.12 -21.98 13.64
CA ILE A 223 14.29 -21.40 12.93
C ILE A 223 15.23 -22.50 12.46
N PHE A 224 15.54 -23.49 13.33
CA PHE A 224 16.41 -24.61 12.98
C PHE A 224 15.89 -25.37 11.75
N PHE A 225 14.62 -25.78 11.78
CA PHE A 225 14.02 -26.54 10.69
C PHE A 225 13.84 -25.70 9.41
N ALA A 226 13.56 -24.39 9.51
CA ALA A 226 13.49 -23.49 8.36
C ALA A 226 14.85 -23.38 7.64
N ARG A 227 15.95 -23.27 8.41
CA ARG A 227 17.32 -23.30 7.87
C ARG A 227 17.63 -24.64 7.22
N GLN A 228 17.28 -25.74 7.88
CA GLN A 228 17.50 -27.08 7.34
C GLN A 228 16.81 -27.29 5.98
N SER A 229 15.63 -26.72 5.78
CA SER A 229 14.89 -26.81 4.52
C SER A 229 15.22 -25.72 3.49
N ASN A 230 16.20 -24.85 3.77
CA ASN A 230 16.51 -23.66 2.96
C ASN A 230 15.25 -22.86 2.57
N ALA A 231 14.39 -22.56 3.57
CA ALA A 231 13.10 -21.89 3.36
C ALA A 231 13.14 -20.46 3.91
N PRO A 232 13.73 -19.48 3.18
CA PRO A 232 13.88 -18.11 3.64
C PRO A 232 12.52 -17.43 3.87
N GLU A 233 11.47 -17.79 3.12
CA GLU A 233 10.09 -17.30 3.25
C GLU A 233 9.43 -17.67 4.59
N ILE A 234 9.99 -18.67 5.28
CA ILE A 234 9.58 -19.08 6.62
C ILE A 234 10.56 -18.55 7.67
N LEU A 235 11.85 -18.59 7.36
CA LEU A 235 12.92 -18.26 8.30
C LEU A 235 12.78 -16.83 8.84
N TYR A 236 12.49 -15.84 7.98
CA TYR A 236 12.39 -14.45 8.43
C TYR A 236 11.24 -14.25 9.43
N LEU A 237 10.12 -14.97 9.26
CA LEU A 237 8.96 -14.90 10.16
C LEU A 237 9.34 -15.34 11.57
N TRP A 238 10.11 -16.42 11.69
CA TRP A 238 10.54 -16.96 12.99
C TRP A 238 11.69 -16.17 13.60
N GLN A 239 12.58 -15.60 12.80
CA GLN A 239 13.58 -14.64 13.28
C GLN A 239 12.90 -13.38 13.84
N TRP A 240 11.92 -12.83 13.13
CA TRP A 240 11.14 -11.69 13.59
C TRP A 240 10.40 -12.00 14.91
N GLN A 241 9.75 -13.16 14.97
CA GLN A 241 9.09 -13.65 16.19
C GLN A 241 10.05 -13.81 17.38
N MET A 242 11.23 -14.38 17.16
CA MET A 242 12.27 -14.47 18.19
C MET A 242 12.68 -13.07 18.68
N GLY A 243 12.83 -12.12 17.75
CA GLY A 243 13.09 -10.71 18.06
C GLY A 243 12.03 -10.10 18.98
N ARG A 244 10.73 -10.30 18.68
CA ARG A 244 9.62 -9.83 19.53
C ARG A 244 9.65 -10.46 20.93
N ILE A 245 9.80 -11.78 21.01
CA ILE A 245 9.85 -12.50 22.29
C ILE A 245 11.01 -11.98 23.16
N LEU A 246 12.19 -11.79 22.58
CA LEU A 246 13.35 -11.26 23.30
C LEU A 246 13.17 -9.79 23.70
N ALA A 247 12.49 -9.00 22.88
CA ALA A 247 12.15 -7.61 23.24
C ALA A 247 11.21 -7.57 24.44
N ALA A 248 10.18 -8.43 24.49
CA ALA A 248 9.27 -8.56 25.63
C ALA A 248 9.99 -9.02 26.91
N GLU A 249 11.02 -9.88 26.78
CA GLU A 249 11.92 -10.25 27.90
C GLU A 249 12.96 -9.15 28.26
N ASN A 250 12.86 -7.93 27.72
CA ASN A 250 13.83 -6.83 27.88
C ASN A 250 15.27 -7.15 27.42
N LYS A 251 15.47 -8.17 26.57
CA LYS A 251 16.77 -8.55 25.99
C LYS A 251 17.05 -7.83 24.68
N VAL A 252 17.05 -6.50 24.74
CA VAL A 252 17.01 -5.63 23.55
C VAL A 252 18.18 -5.85 22.58
N LYS A 253 19.40 -6.15 23.07
CA LYS A 253 20.55 -6.43 22.19
C LYS A 253 20.31 -7.67 21.32
N GLN A 254 19.88 -8.77 21.94
CA GLN A 254 19.57 -10.02 21.24
C GLN A 254 18.35 -9.86 20.33
N ALA A 255 17.35 -9.09 20.77
CA ALA A 255 16.20 -8.75 19.93
C ALA A 255 16.64 -8.07 18.63
N LEU A 256 17.51 -7.04 18.71
CA LEU A 256 18.04 -6.36 17.52
C LEU A 256 18.80 -7.30 16.58
N GLU A 257 19.58 -8.25 17.10
CA GLU A 257 20.26 -9.25 16.27
C GLU A 257 19.27 -10.07 15.44
N PHE A 258 18.18 -10.54 16.06
CA PHE A 258 17.15 -11.31 15.37
C PHE A 258 16.31 -10.48 14.39
N TYR A 259 16.00 -9.22 14.73
CA TYR A 259 15.34 -8.31 13.79
C TYR A 259 16.23 -8.00 12.56
N ASN A 260 17.53 -7.77 12.76
CA ASN A 260 18.47 -7.57 11.65
C ASN A 260 18.57 -8.84 10.78
N GLN A 261 18.60 -10.02 11.39
CA GLN A 261 18.56 -11.29 10.64
C GLN A 261 17.26 -11.46 9.85
N ALA A 262 16.11 -11.09 10.44
CA ALA A 262 14.82 -11.15 9.75
C ALA A 262 14.80 -10.23 8.53
N VAL A 263 15.24 -8.97 8.67
CA VAL A 263 15.33 -8.01 7.56
C VAL A 263 16.32 -8.49 6.49
N ALA A 264 17.48 -9.02 6.89
CA ALA A 264 18.48 -9.54 5.95
C ALA A 264 17.97 -10.76 5.16
N THR A 265 17.11 -11.59 5.77
CA THR A 265 16.49 -12.75 5.12
C THR A 265 15.30 -12.33 4.25
N LEU A 266 14.52 -11.33 4.68
CA LEU A 266 13.31 -10.84 4.01
C LEU A 266 13.63 -10.01 2.76
N ASN A 267 14.59 -9.08 2.83
CA ASN A 267 14.85 -8.12 1.76
C ASN A 267 15.08 -8.78 0.38
N PRO A 268 15.89 -9.85 0.23
CA PRO A 268 16.14 -10.47 -1.07
C PRO A 268 14.94 -11.19 -1.69
N ILE A 269 14.04 -11.72 -0.86
CA ILE A 269 12.89 -12.54 -1.32
C ILE A 269 11.58 -11.75 -1.39
N ARG A 270 11.60 -10.47 -0.99
CA ARG A 270 10.39 -9.69 -0.74
C ARG A 270 9.47 -9.59 -1.95
N THR A 271 10.03 -9.43 -3.15
CA THR A 271 9.26 -9.34 -4.40
C THR A 271 8.61 -10.67 -4.77
N GLU A 272 9.28 -11.80 -4.53
CA GLU A 272 8.72 -13.14 -4.71
C GLU A 272 7.53 -13.41 -3.75
N LEU A 273 7.53 -12.77 -2.57
CA LEU A 273 6.40 -12.85 -1.63
C LEU A 273 5.16 -12.08 -2.13
N PHE A 274 5.34 -11.10 -3.03
CA PHE A 274 4.25 -10.28 -3.56
C PHE A 274 3.59 -10.88 -4.81
N ALA A 275 4.27 -11.79 -5.52
CA ALA A 275 3.78 -12.43 -6.73
C ALA A 275 3.19 -13.85 -6.46
N GLY A 276 1.92 -14.09 -6.83
CA GLY A 276 1.37 -15.44 -7.00
C GLY A 276 0.09 -15.85 -6.24
N TYR A 277 -0.41 -17.04 -6.59
CA TYR A 277 -1.73 -17.70 -6.36
C TYR A 277 -2.40 -17.63 -4.97
N ARG A 278 -1.77 -17.08 -3.93
CA ARG A 278 -2.31 -17.09 -2.55
C ARG A 278 -2.15 -15.78 -1.80
N TYR A 279 -2.13 -14.67 -2.55
CA TYR A 279 -2.08 -13.33 -1.98
C TYR A 279 -3.24 -13.10 -1.00
N GLN A 280 -2.92 -13.07 0.30
CA GLN A 280 -3.80 -12.43 1.27
C GLN A 280 -3.68 -10.93 1.02
N LYS A 281 -4.82 -10.25 0.79
CA LYS A 281 -4.90 -8.81 0.46
C LYS A 281 -4.07 -7.90 1.39
N ASP A 282 -3.77 -8.39 2.60
CA ASP A 282 -3.07 -7.67 3.68
C ASP A 282 -1.74 -8.32 4.12
N PHE A 283 -1.17 -9.25 3.34
CA PHE A 283 0.07 -9.94 3.70
C PHE A 283 1.21 -8.95 4.02
N PHE A 284 1.34 -7.90 3.22
CA PHE A 284 2.34 -6.86 3.44
C PHE A 284 2.19 -6.23 4.83
N ASN A 285 0.99 -5.76 5.21
CA ASN A 285 0.79 -5.07 6.47
C ASN A 285 0.86 -6.02 7.68
N LEU A 286 0.55 -7.30 7.52
CA LEU A 286 0.54 -8.28 8.62
C LEU A 286 1.89 -8.98 8.82
N ARG A 287 2.66 -9.20 7.76
CA ARG A 287 3.85 -10.07 7.78
C ARG A 287 5.14 -9.38 7.33
N VAL A 288 5.08 -8.25 6.64
CA VAL A 288 6.27 -7.54 6.12
C VAL A 288 6.49 -6.21 6.86
N LYS A 289 5.53 -5.29 6.81
CA LYS A 289 5.61 -3.97 7.46
C LYS A 289 5.99 -4.03 8.95
N PRO A 290 5.41 -4.93 9.77
CA PRO A 290 5.71 -4.97 11.20
C PRO A 290 7.16 -5.38 11.52
N VAL A 291 7.84 -6.08 10.61
CA VAL A 291 9.25 -6.46 10.79
C VAL A 291 10.13 -5.21 10.81
N TYR A 292 9.92 -4.28 9.87
CA TYR A 292 10.67 -3.04 9.78
C TYR A 292 10.29 -2.06 10.89
N LEU A 293 8.99 -1.93 11.19
CA LEU A 293 8.52 -1.05 12.27
C LEU A 293 9.10 -1.47 13.63
N GLY A 294 9.09 -2.78 13.94
CA GLY A 294 9.66 -3.29 15.19
C GLY A 294 11.17 -3.07 15.29
N LEU A 295 11.92 -3.21 14.18
CA LEU A 295 13.35 -2.89 14.17
C LEU A 295 13.59 -1.39 14.42
N ALA A 296 12.87 -0.51 13.72
CA ALA A 296 13.00 0.93 13.89
C ALA A 296 12.65 1.36 15.33
N GLU A 297 11.57 0.82 15.91
CA GLU A 297 11.17 1.07 17.28
C GLU A 297 12.27 0.68 18.29
N LEU A 298 12.84 -0.53 18.16
CA LEU A 298 13.90 -0.99 19.06
C LEU A 298 15.16 -0.14 18.95
N LEU A 299 15.52 0.29 17.75
CA LEU A 299 16.66 1.18 17.52
C LEU A 299 16.46 2.54 18.20
N LEU A 300 15.26 3.13 18.07
CA LEU A 300 14.91 4.41 18.67
C LEU A 300 14.85 4.33 20.20
N LYS A 301 14.22 3.29 20.76
CA LYS A 301 14.22 3.02 22.21
C LYS A 301 15.62 2.82 22.78
N GLN A 302 16.54 2.20 22.03
CA GLN A 302 17.94 2.13 22.45
C GLN A 302 18.69 3.46 22.31
N ALA A 303 18.31 4.30 21.35
CA ALA A 303 18.89 5.63 21.19
C ALA A 303 18.61 6.48 22.45
N GLU A 304 17.39 6.48 22.99
CA GLU A 304 17.07 7.23 24.22
C GLU A 304 17.86 6.77 25.46
N LYS A 305 18.27 5.50 25.50
CA LYS A 305 18.99 4.91 26.64
C LYS A 305 20.50 5.16 26.62
N THR A 306 21.07 5.57 25.50
CA THR A 306 22.53 5.74 25.36
C THR A 306 22.97 7.17 25.68
N LYS A 307 24.04 7.31 26.46
CA LYS A 307 24.71 8.61 26.67
C LYS A 307 25.80 8.88 25.63
N ASP A 308 26.26 7.85 24.93
CA ASP A 308 27.22 7.99 23.83
C ASP A 308 26.53 8.63 22.61
N LYS A 309 27.03 9.82 22.24
CA LYS A 309 26.54 10.61 21.10
C LYS A 309 26.71 9.90 19.76
N THR A 310 27.79 9.14 19.58
CA THR A 310 28.05 8.40 18.34
C THR A 310 27.08 7.24 18.22
N ALA A 311 26.92 6.46 19.29
CA ALA A 311 25.93 5.38 19.32
C ALA A 311 24.48 5.90 19.18
N TYR A 312 24.17 7.08 19.73
CA TYR A 312 22.88 7.75 19.51
C TYR A 312 22.68 8.05 18.02
N LYS A 313 23.63 8.77 17.40
CA LYS A 313 23.58 9.14 15.97
C LYS A 313 23.42 7.91 15.08
N ASN A 314 24.21 6.86 15.31
CA ASN A 314 24.18 5.64 14.50
C ASN A 314 22.84 4.91 14.59
N ARG A 315 22.23 4.84 15.79
CA ARG A 315 20.91 4.21 15.97
C ARG A 315 19.79 5.00 15.31
N MET A 316 19.85 6.33 15.40
CA MET A 316 18.89 7.22 14.74
C MET A 316 18.93 7.05 13.21
N PHE A 317 20.13 6.98 12.64
CA PHE A 317 20.29 6.69 11.21
C PHE A 317 19.84 5.29 10.83
N ALA A 318 20.17 4.27 11.61
CA ALA A 318 19.70 2.91 11.36
C ALA A 318 18.16 2.83 11.38
N ALA A 319 17.51 3.58 12.28
CA ALA A 319 16.06 3.65 12.33
C ALA A 319 15.46 4.35 11.10
N ARG A 320 16.01 5.49 10.68
CA ARG A 320 15.60 6.16 9.42
C ARG A 320 15.79 5.22 8.22
N ASP A 321 16.97 4.62 8.09
CA ASP A 321 17.31 3.75 6.95
C ASP A 321 16.39 2.51 6.92
N THR A 322 15.99 1.99 8.08
CA THR A 322 14.96 0.94 8.17
C THR A 322 13.61 1.42 7.62
N MET A 323 13.21 2.66 7.94
CA MET A 323 11.99 3.26 7.39
C MET A 323 12.09 3.51 5.88
N GLU A 324 13.24 3.94 5.36
CA GLU A 324 13.47 4.10 3.91
C GLU A 324 13.25 2.78 3.15
N ILE A 325 13.79 1.68 3.68
CA ILE A 325 13.60 0.34 3.11
C ILE A 325 12.13 -0.04 3.14
N LEU A 326 11.41 0.26 4.23
CA LEU A 326 9.98 0.01 4.36
C LEU A 326 9.17 0.82 3.34
N LYS A 327 9.44 2.12 3.18
CA LYS A 327 8.73 2.97 2.21
C LYS A 327 8.93 2.48 0.78
N THR A 328 10.14 2.05 0.46
CA THR A 328 10.45 1.44 -0.84
C THR A 328 9.66 0.13 -1.03
N ALA A 329 9.58 -0.69 0.03
CA ALA A 329 8.81 -1.93 0.04
C ALA A 329 7.31 -1.71 -0.20
N GLU A 330 6.73 -0.69 0.45
CA GLU A 330 5.31 -0.33 0.31
C GLU A 330 4.97 0.04 -1.14
N LEU A 331 5.85 0.80 -1.81
CA LEU A 331 5.64 1.16 -3.22
C LEU A 331 5.80 -0.03 -4.16
N GLN A 332 6.73 -0.95 -3.87
CA GLN A 332 6.88 -2.19 -4.65
C GLN A 332 5.64 -3.09 -4.52
N ASP A 333 5.10 -3.27 -3.31
CA ASP A 333 3.83 -3.98 -3.10
C ASP A 333 2.63 -3.24 -3.73
N PHE A 334 2.64 -1.90 -3.77
CA PHE A 334 1.56 -1.16 -4.42
C PHE A 334 1.57 -1.35 -5.95
N PHE A 335 2.72 -1.18 -6.59
CA PHE A 335 2.82 -1.21 -8.06
C PHE A 335 2.98 -2.60 -8.65
N GLN A 336 3.35 -3.60 -7.84
CA GLN A 336 3.61 -4.98 -8.29
C GLN A 336 4.63 -5.03 -9.45
N ASP A 337 5.63 -4.13 -9.42
CA ASP A 337 6.63 -3.96 -10.49
C ASP A 337 8.05 -3.97 -9.91
N GLU A 338 8.84 -4.95 -10.35
CA GLU A 338 10.22 -5.22 -9.93
C GLU A 338 11.23 -4.15 -10.38
N CYS A 339 11.06 -3.58 -11.58
CA CYS A 339 12.09 -2.79 -12.26
C CYS A 339 11.95 -1.29 -12.06
N SER A 340 10.72 -0.79 -11.88
CA SER A 340 10.43 0.65 -11.87
C SER A 340 10.95 1.39 -10.63
N VAL A 341 10.92 0.76 -9.45
CA VAL A 341 11.39 1.39 -8.19
C VAL A 341 12.89 1.20 -7.98
N ALA A 342 13.45 0.06 -8.43
CA ALA A 342 14.85 -0.31 -8.22
C ALA A 342 15.86 0.54 -9.02
N THR A 343 15.45 1.15 -10.14
CA THR A 343 16.32 2.00 -10.97
C THR A 343 16.49 3.43 -10.43
N GLN A 344 15.70 3.84 -9.43
CA GLN A 344 15.73 5.20 -8.89
C GLN A 344 16.39 5.32 -7.51
N THR A 345 16.78 4.21 -6.88
CA THR A 345 17.48 4.21 -5.59
C THR A 345 18.94 4.63 -5.72
N LYS A 346 19.20 5.89 -6.09
CA LYS A 346 20.40 6.57 -5.57
C LYS A 346 20.07 6.89 -4.12
N MET A 347 20.57 6.08 -3.18
CA MET A 347 20.36 6.33 -1.74
C MET A 347 20.93 7.72 -1.38
N THR A 348 20.08 8.75 -1.44
CA THR A 348 20.43 10.05 -0.93
C THR A 348 20.43 9.97 0.60
N LYS A 349 21.62 9.76 1.18
CA LYS A 349 21.80 9.75 2.64
C LYS A 349 21.82 11.18 3.14
N LEU A 350 20.75 11.59 3.83
CA LEU A 350 20.62 12.95 4.36
C LEU A 350 20.91 13.00 5.86
N ASP A 351 22.18 13.14 6.23
CA ASP A 351 22.57 13.29 7.64
C ASP A 351 21.97 14.55 8.29
N LYS A 352 21.80 15.61 7.49
CA LYS A 352 21.28 16.94 7.83
C LYS A 352 20.52 17.49 6.64
N THR A 353 19.44 18.22 6.89
CA THR A 353 18.65 18.85 5.81
C THR A 353 19.33 20.11 5.26
N PRO A 354 19.09 20.45 3.98
CA PRO A 354 19.59 21.69 3.40
C PRO A 354 18.80 22.91 3.89
N GLY A 355 19.50 24.03 4.07
CA GLY A 355 18.90 25.34 4.36
C GLY A 355 18.11 25.37 5.67
N LYS A 356 16.87 25.87 5.59
CA LYS A 356 15.91 26.04 6.71
C LYS A 356 14.79 24.99 6.66
N THR A 357 15.14 23.75 6.30
CA THR A 357 14.18 22.66 6.08
C THR A 357 14.14 21.67 7.25
N LEU A 358 12.96 21.25 7.69
CA LEU A 358 12.77 20.06 8.52
C LEU A 358 12.35 18.88 7.63
N LEU A 359 12.97 17.72 7.81
CA LEU A 359 12.47 16.45 7.27
C LEU A 359 11.86 15.61 8.41
N LEU A 360 10.59 15.27 8.30
CA LEU A 360 9.79 14.61 9.34
C LEU A 360 9.26 13.24 8.88
N TYR A 361 9.57 12.21 9.65
CA TYR A 361 8.99 10.87 9.54
C TYR A 361 8.10 10.60 10.74
N PRO A 362 6.77 10.73 10.60
CA PRO A 362 5.84 10.24 11.61
C PRO A 362 5.70 8.72 11.48
N ILE A 363 6.23 7.98 12.45
CA ILE A 363 6.23 6.52 12.49
C ILE A 363 5.12 6.08 13.45
N SER A 364 4.01 5.60 12.90
CA SER A 364 2.90 5.07 13.69
C SER A 364 3.22 3.65 14.14
N LEU A 365 3.34 3.45 15.44
CA LEU A 365 3.45 2.14 16.09
C LEU A 365 2.16 1.83 16.84
N GLU A 366 1.96 0.57 17.21
CA GLU A 366 0.73 0.10 17.86
C GLU A 366 0.30 0.98 19.04
N ASN A 367 1.23 1.29 19.95
CA ASN A 367 0.97 2.01 21.21
C ASN A 367 1.58 3.42 21.28
N SER A 368 2.23 3.90 20.20
CA SER A 368 2.86 5.22 20.21
C SER A 368 3.11 5.76 18.80
N LEU A 369 3.25 7.07 18.69
CA LEU A 369 3.73 7.74 17.49
C LEU A 369 5.16 8.23 17.75
N ILE A 370 6.11 7.86 16.90
CA ILE A 370 7.47 8.41 16.95
C ILE A 370 7.64 9.44 15.84
N LEU A 371 8.00 10.67 16.22
CA LEU A 371 8.39 11.72 15.29
C LEU A 371 9.90 11.68 15.11
N LEU A 372 10.38 11.13 14.01
CA LEU A 372 11.79 11.14 13.66
C LEU A 372 12.08 12.35 12.76
N ALA A 373 12.80 13.33 13.31
CA ALA A 373 12.97 14.66 12.73
C ALA A 373 14.45 14.93 12.40
N THR A 374 14.74 15.31 11.15
CA THR A 374 16.08 15.72 10.72
C THR A 374 16.08 17.22 10.47
N PHE A 375 16.90 17.94 11.23
CA PHE A 375 17.11 19.38 11.14
C PHE A 375 18.46 19.70 10.47
N PRO A 376 18.74 20.97 10.12
CA PRO A 376 20.04 21.38 9.59
C PRO A 376 21.21 21.13 10.56
N ASP A 377 20.93 21.07 11.86
CA ASP A 377 21.95 20.79 12.89
C ASP A 377 22.05 19.31 13.30
N GLY A 378 21.09 18.48 12.91
CA GLY A 378 21.11 17.03 13.13
C GLY A 378 19.75 16.39 13.38
N MET A 379 19.76 15.08 13.63
CA MET A 379 18.56 14.27 13.81
C MET A 379 18.16 14.15 15.29
N ARG A 380 16.85 14.15 15.55
CA ARG A 380 16.22 14.03 16.86
C ARG A 380 14.94 13.20 16.73
N HIS A 381 14.42 12.69 17.84
CA HIS A 381 13.07 12.14 17.84
C HIS A 381 12.27 12.54 19.07
N LYS A 382 10.94 12.37 18.97
CA LYS A 382 9.98 12.50 20.07
C LYS A 382 9.03 11.32 20.04
N ILE A 383 8.75 10.75 21.21
CA ILE A 383 7.69 9.75 21.38
C ILE A 383 6.44 10.46 21.87
N VAL A 384 5.33 10.23 21.19
CA VAL A 384 4.01 10.78 21.52
C VAL A 384 3.12 9.60 21.92
N PRO A 385 2.50 9.63 23.13
CA PRO A 385 1.71 8.52 23.65
C PRO A 385 0.32 8.51 23.01
N VAL A 386 0.24 8.12 21.74
CA VAL A 386 -1.00 7.93 20.99
C VAL A 386 -0.99 6.57 20.30
N GLU A 387 -2.06 5.81 20.49
CA GLU A 387 -2.23 4.51 19.85
C GLU A 387 -2.50 4.66 18.35
N GLN A 388 -2.03 3.69 17.56
CA GLN A 388 -2.25 3.69 16.11
C GLN A 388 -3.74 3.69 15.75
N LYS A 389 -4.57 2.94 16.48
CA LYS A 389 -6.03 2.87 16.21
C LYS A 389 -6.68 4.25 16.36
N GLU A 390 -6.33 4.99 17.41
CA GLU A 390 -6.85 6.35 17.64
C GLU A 390 -6.31 7.35 16.61
N LEU A 391 -5.01 7.31 16.30
CA LEU A 391 -4.41 8.15 15.27
C LEU A 391 -5.09 7.96 13.91
N LYS A 392 -5.31 6.70 13.50
CA LYS A 392 -6.01 6.33 12.26
C LYS A 392 -7.45 6.84 12.26
N LYS A 393 -8.18 6.66 13.35
CA LYS A 393 -9.56 7.13 13.50
C LYS A 393 -9.65 8.65 13.33
N ILE A 394 -8.79 9.41 14.02
CA ILE A 394 -8.77 10.88 13.93
C ILE A 394 -8.35 11.34 12.54
N ALA A 395 -7.32 10.74 11.94
CA ALA A 395 -6.88 11.10 10.58
C ALA A 395 -7.98 10.88 9.53
N ASN A 396 -8.71 9.75 9.62
CA ASN A 396 -9.80 9.44 8.70
C ASN A 396 -11.00 10.38 8.85
N ARG A 397 -11.39 10.67 10.10
CA ARG A 397 -12.46 11.65 10.37
C ARG A 397 -12.05 13.04 9.89
N PHE A 398 -10.83 13.47 10.23
CA PHE A 398 -10.28 14.75 9.80
C PHE A 398 -10.31 14.94 8.29
N ARG A 399 -9.86 13.93 7.53
CA ARG A 399 -9.95 13.94 6.06
C ARG A 399 -11.38 14.14 5.56
N THR A 400 -12.34 13.44 6.17
CA THR A 400 -13.75 13.48 5.77
C THR A 400 -14.33 14.87 6.05
N ASP A 401 -14.07 15.41 7.24
CA ASP A 401 -14.59 16.71 7.66
C ASP A 401 -13.99 17.86 6.84
N LEU A 402 -12.72 17.76 6.40
CA LEU A 402 -12.09 18.75 5.51
C LEU A 402 -12.79 18.91 4.15
N GLN A 403 -13.48 17.86 3.67
CA GLN A 403 -14.21 17.91 2.40
C GLN A 403 -15.60 18.52 2.55
N ASN A 404 -16.14 18.60 3.78
CA ASN A 404 -17.42 19.21 4.05
C ASN A 404 -17.27 20.74 4.16
N VAL A 405 -17.43 21.44 3.02
CA VAL A 405 -17.33 22.90 2.91
C VAL A 405 -18.27 23.70 3.83
N THR A 406 -19.32 23.06 4.35
CA THR A 406 -20.31 23.72 5.22
C THR A 406 -19.99 23.61 6.70
N SER A 407 -19.05 22.73 7.08
CA SER A 407 -18.72 22.44 8.47
C SER A 407 -17.36 23.00 8.87
N LYS A 408 -17.20 23.29 10.16
CA LYS A 408 -15.93 23.63 10.81
C LYS A 408 -15.46 22.56 11.79
N ASP A 409 -16.08 21.38 11.78
CA ASP A 409 -15.80 20.30 12.73
C ASP A 409 -14.34 19.80 12.62
N PHE A 410 -13.73 19.94 11.44
CA PHE A 410 -12.33 19.59 11.19
C PHE A 410 -11.35 20.33 12.11
N PHE A 411 -11.69 21.53 12.64
CA PHE A 411 -10.75 22.32 13.46
C PHE A 411 -10.30 21.58 14.73
N THR A 412 -11.19 20.83 15.36
CA THR A 412 -10.85 20.07 16.58
C THR A 412 -9.79 19.03 16.29
N ASP A 413 -9.95 18.29 15.19
CA ASP A 413 -9.00 17.26 14.80
C ASP A 413 -7.71 17.85 14.21
N ALA A 414 -7.80 18.98 13.50
CA ALA A 414 -6.62 19.74 13.05
C ALA A 414 -5.70 20.10 14.21
N GLN A 415 -6.27 20.58 15.33
CA GLN A 415 -5.51 20.94 16.53
C GLN A 415 -4.97 19.71 17.26
N LYS A 416 -5.74 18.62 17.37
CA LYS A 416 -5.24 17.36 17.94
C LYS A 416 -4.05 16.82 17.16
N LEU A 417 -4.17 16.77 15.84
CA LEU A 417 -3.10 16.31 14.96
C LEU A 417 -1.89 17.26 15.02
N TYR A 418 -2.10 18.59 15.10
CA TYR A 418 -1.01 19.54 15.33
C TYR A 418 -0.27 19.26 16.64
N ASN A 419 -1.01 19.01 17.72
CA ASN A 419 -0.45 18.70 19.04
C ASN A 419 0.36 17.40 19.06
N TRP A 420 -0.03 16.43 18.22
CA TRP A 420 0.71 15.17 18.10
C TRP A 420 1.89 15.25 17.13
N LEU A 421 1.79 15.99 16.03
CA LEU A 421 2.75 15.92 14.92
C LEU A 421 3.75 17.07 14.88
N ILE A 422 3.36 18.27 15.34
CA ILE A 422 4.13 19.51 15.17
C ILE A 422 4.53 20.13 16.50
N ARG A 423 3.59 20.26 17.45
CA ARG A 423 3.82 20.89 18.76
C ARG A 423 5.06 20.33 19.50
N PRO A 424 5.35 19.01 19.49
CA PRO A 424 6.53 18.49 20.17
C PRO A 424 7.88 18.97 19.58
N LEU A 425 7.85 19.59 18.40
CA LEU A 425 9.01 20.05 17.64
C LEU A 425 9.09 21.59 17.53
N GLU A 426 8.09 22.34 17.99
CA GLU A 426 7.98 23.81 17.79
C GLU A 426 9.18 24.62 18.31
N GLU A 427 9.69 24.26 19.48
CA GLU A 427 10.88 24.91 20.05
C GLU A 427 12.08 24.76 19.09
N ASN A 428 12.21 23.59 18.46
CA ASN A 428 13.28 23.31 17.50
C ASN A 428 13.03 24.00 16.16
N LEU A 429 11.78 24.05 15.69
CA LEU A 429 11.39 24.80 14.48
C LEU A 429 11.77 26.27 14.61
N THR A 430 11.46 26.88 15.76
CA THR A 430 11.75 28.30 16.04
C THR A 430 13.25 28.54 16.16
N LYS A 431 13.95 27.73 16.96
CA LYS A 431 15.40 27.85 17.18
C LYS A 431 16.21 27.72 15.89
N GLN A 432 15.80 26.83 14.99
CA GLN A 432 16.46 26.59 13.71
C GLN A 432 15.94 27.48 12.58
N GLN A 433 15.00 28.39 12.87
CA GLN A 433 14.36 29.28 11.88
C GLN A 433 13.83 28.51 10.67
N ILE A 434 13.19 27.38 10.90
CA ILE A 434 12.65 26.54 9.83
C ILE A 434 11.59 27.33 9.06
N ASP A 435 11.64 27.28 7.73
CA ASP A 435 10.64 27.87 6.84
C ASP A 435 9.94 26.84 5.95
N SER A 436 10.47 25.61 5.91
CA SER A 436 9.97 24.53 5.06
C SER A 436 9.93 23.22 5.84
N ILE A 437 8.82 22.47 5.73
CA ILE A 437 8.65 21.15 6.35
C ILE A 437 8.36 20.14 5.24
N VAL A 438 9.21 19.12 5.16
CA VAL A 438 9.07 17.99 4.26
C VAL A 438 8.67 16.78 5.07
N ILE A 439 7.56 16.14 4.70
CA ILE A 439 7.00 15.02 5.45
C ILE A 439 7.09 13.73 4.62
N ALA A 440 7.49 12.64 5.26
CA ALA A 440 7.38 11.29 4.72
C ALA A 440 6.27 10.51 5.47
N PRO A 441 4.98 10.75 5.15
CA PRO A 441 3.87 10.26 5.96
C PRO A 441 3.73 8.73 5.91
N ASP A 442 3.21 8.14 6.99
CA ASP A 442 2.91 6.71 7.10
C ASP A 442 1.44 6.41 7.35
N GLY A 443 0.94 5.31 6.77
CA GLY A 443 -0.41 4.81 6.96
C GLY A 443 -1.49 5.88 6.73
N ALA A 444 -2.43 5.99 7.67
CA ALA A 444 -3.53 6.97 7.63
C ALA A 444 -3.07 8.44 7.53
N LEU A 445 -1.84 8.78 7.91
CA LEU A 445 -1.34 10.16 7.77
C LEU A 445 -1.09 10.56 6.30
N ARG A 446 -1.00 9.61 5.37
CA ARG A 446 -0.94 9.89 3.93
C ARG A 446 -2.25 10.49 3.40
N LEU A 447 -3.35 10.27 4.13
CA LEU A 447 -4.68 10.65 3.73
C LEU A 447 -5.00 12.12 4.05
N ILE A 448 -4.17 12.79 4.86
CA ILE A 448 -4.43 14.15 5.35
C ILE A 448 -3.42 15.16 4.77
N PRO A 449 -3.86 16.38 4.44
CA PRO A 449 -2.95 17.45 4.05
C PRO A 449 -2.35 18.11 5.30
N PHE A 450 -1.05 17.93 5.54
CA PHE A 450 -0.35 18.53 6.69
C PHE A 450 -0.42 20.06 6.72
N SER A 451 -0.65 20.70 5.56
CA SER A 451 -0.91 22.13 5.41
C SER A 451 -2.07 22.63 6.28
N THR A 452 -3.02 21.77 6.63
CA THR A 452 -4.24 22.10 7.39
C THR A 452 -4.13 21.89 8.90
N LEU A 453 -3.00 21.35 9.39
CA LEU A 453 -2.79 21.27 10.83
C LEU A 453 -2.82 22.69 11.41
N HIS A 454 -3.46 22.87 12.56
CA HIS A 454 -3.79 24.19 13.08
C HIS A 454 -3.26 24.35 14.51
N ASP A 455 -2.53 25.43 14.79
CA ASP A 455 -1.94 25.65 16.11
C ASP A 455 -2.89 26.27 17.14
N GLY A 456 -4.04 26.74 16.66
CA GLY A 456 -5.04 27.50 17.44
C GLY A 456 -5.29 28.89 16.85
N GLU A 457 -4.33 29.41 16.08
CA GLU A 457 -4.39 30.72 15.45
C GLU A 457 -4.25 30.66 13.92
N LYS A 458 -3.34 29.83 13.42
CA LYS A 458 -2.99 29.74 11.99
C LYS A 458 -2.88 28.29 11.52
N PHE A 459 -3.14 28.09 10.24
CA PHE A 459 -2.80 26.85 9.55
C PHE A 459 -1.29 26.72 9.40
N LEU A 460 -0.79 25.48 9.40
CA LEU A 460 0.64 25.18 9.26
C LEU A 460 1.21 25.77 7.96
N ILE A 461 0.43 25.74 6.88
CA ILE A 461 0.83 26.30 5.58
C ILE A 461 1.02 27.82 5.58
N GLU A 462 0.44 28.54 6.55
CA GLU A 462 0.67 29.98 6.66
C GLU A 462 2.05 30.29 7.27
N LYS A 463 2.62 29.33 8.01
CA LYS A 463 3.91 29.43 8.70
C LYS A 463 5.05 28.81 7.90
N TYR A 464 4.83 27.64 7.29
CA TYR A 464 5.88 26.86 6.62
C TYR A 464 5.45 26.43 5.22
N ALA A 465 6.40 26.42 4.28
CA ALA A 465 6.21 25.74 3.00
C ALA A 465 6.19 24.23 3.23
N ILE A 466 5.21 23.52 2.66
CA ILE A 466 5.01 22.10 2.91
C ILE A 466 5.33 21.28 1.67
N GLY A 467 6.19 20.28 1.83
CA GLY A 467 6.48 19.26 0.83
C GLY A 467 6.20 17.86 1.37
N THR A 468 5.88 16.92 0.49
CA THR A 468 5.71 15.50 0.84
C THR A 468 6.70 14.68 0.03
N VAL A 469 7.29 13.65 0.63
CA VAL A 469 8.13 12.68 -0.08
C VAL A 469 7.64 11.26 0.20
N PRO A 470 7.66 10.35 -0.78
CA PRO A 470 7.40 8.94 -0.50
C PRO A 470 8.49 8.35 0.43
N ALA A 471 9.75 8.70 0.14
CA ALA A 471 10.94 8.41 0.93
C ALA A 471 12.06 9.36 0.48
N ILE A 472 13.02 9.70 1.35
CA ILE A 472 14.14 10.57 0.94
C ILE A 472 15.09 9.83 -0.02
N SER A 473 15.23 8.51 0.12
CA SER A 473 16.03 7.66 -0.77
C SER A 473 15.45 7.53 -2.17
N LEU A 474 14.19 7.95 -2.36
CA LEU A 474 13.47 7.95 -3.64
C LEU A 474 13.29 9.37 -4.20
N THR A 475 13.90 10.37 -3.56
CA THR A 475 13.78 11.77 -3.95
C THR A 475 15.15 12.32 -4.31
N GLU A 476 15.32 12.78 -5.54
CA GLU A 476 16.52 13.47 -5.97
C GLU A 476 16.45 14.95 -5.54
N MET A 477 17.38 15.35 -4.67
CA MET A 477 17.46 16.71 -4.14
C MET A 477 18.40 17.56 -5.01
N GLN A 478 17.82 18.27 -5.97
CA GLN A 478 18.51 19.27 -6.76
C GLN A 478 17.62 20.52 -6.88
N ALA A 479 18.17 21.71 -6.69
CA ALA A 479 17.39 22.94 -6.84
C ALA A 479 16.83 23.04 -8.26
N PHE A 480 15.55 23.41 -8.37
CA PHE A 480 14.91 23.67 -9.66
C PHE A 480 15.59 24.87 -10.33
N GLN A 481 16.09 24.69 -11.56
CA GLN A 481 16.63 25.79 -12.35
C GLN A 481 15.56 26.25 -13.33
N SER A 482 14.95 27.42 -13.04
CA SER A 482 13.83 27.96 -13.81
C SER A 482 14.20 28.49 -15.22
N GLY A 483 15.48 28.52 -15.58
CA GLY A 483 15.95 28.98 -16.89
C GLY A 483 15.73 27.94 -17.99
N ASP A 484 15.17 28.36 -19.12
CA ASP A 484 14.88 27.57 -20.34
C ASP A 484 14.15 26.22 -20.11
N SER A 485 13.16 26.24 -19.20
CA SER A 485 12.32 25.06 -18.96
C SER A 485 11.23 24.90 -20.03
N GLU A 486 11.38 23.87 -20.86
CA GLU A 486 10.38 23.45 -21.84
C GLU A 486 9.17 22.79 -21.15
N ILE A 487 7.97 23.28 -21.49
CA ILE A 487 6.71 22.80 -20.91
C ILE A 487 5.82 22.12 -21.96
N LEU A 488 5.33 20.91 -21.63
CA LEU A 488 4.22 20.27 -22.34
C LEU A 488 2.93 20.60 -21.61
N ILE A 489 1.96 21.19 -22.31
CA ILE A 489 0.67 21.60 -21.75
C ILE A 489 -0.43 20.82 -22.45
N SER A 490 -1.25 20.10 -21.70
CA SER A 490 -2.38 19.36 -22.27
C SER A 490 -3.53 19.22 -21.29
N GLY A 491 -4.77 19.16 -21.77
CA GLY A 491 -5.93 19.04 -20.90
C GLY A 491 -7.24 18.77 -21.62
N LEU A 492 -8.28 18.55 -20.83
CA LEU A 492 -9.59 18.11 -21.25
C LEU A 492 -10.67 18.93 -20.55
N SER A 493 -11.32 19.82 -21.29
CA SER A 493 -12.42 20.66 -20.79
C SER A 493 -13.79 20.01 -21.01
N HIS A 494 -13.94 19.22 -22.08
CA HIS A 494 -15.20 18.56 -22.41
C HIS A 494 -15.49 17.37 -21.49
N GLY A 495 -16.75 17.20 -21.11
CA GLY A 495 -17.21 15.99 -20.44
C GLY A 495 -17.26 14.81 -21.41
N VAL A 496 -16.47 13.77 -21.15
CA VAL A 496 -16.35 12.56 -21.98
C VAL A 496 -16.32 11.32 -21.09
N GLN A 497 -16.67 10.16 -21.65
CA GLN A 497 -16.56 8.86 -20.96
C GLN A 497 -17.26 8.80 -19.58
N GLY A 498 -18.31 9.60 -19.38
CA GLY A 498 -19.05 9.70 -18.12
C GLY A 498 -18.48 10.67 -17.07
N PHE A 499 -17.39 11.38 -17.39
CA PHE A 499 -16.83 12.42 -16.54
C PHE A 499 -17.44 13.79 -16.85
N ALA A 500 -17.62 14.62 -15.82
CA ALA A 500 -18.16 15.97 -15.94
C ALA A 500 -17.19 16.91 -16.67
N PRO A 501 -17.69 17.92 -17.42
CA PRO A 501 -16.85 18.94 -18.04
C PRO A 501 -16.08 19.77 -17.00
N LEU A 502 -14.92 20.27 -17.39
CA LEU A 502 -14.02 21.14 -16.62
C LEU A 502 -13.79 22.46 -17.41
N PRO A 503 -14.76 23.40 -17.36
CA PRO A 503 -14.74 24.60 -18.22
C PRO A 503 -13.55 25.53 -17.98
N SER A 504 -12.97 25.55 -16.77
CA SER A 504 -11.85 26.43 -16.41
C SER A 504 -10.52 25.96 -17.00
N VAL A 505 -10.45 24.72 -17.51
CA VAL A 505 -9.25 24.14 -18.12
C VAL A 505 -8.78 24.95 -19.33
N GLU A 506 -9.69 25.45 -20.17
CA GLU A 506 -9.29 26.22 -21.35
C GLU A 506 -8.54 27.52 -20.97
N ALA A 507 -9.05 28.24 -19.96
CA ALA A 507 -8.39 29.42 -19.42
C ALA A 507 -7.07 29.04 -18.72
N GLU A 508 -7.06 27.97 -17.93
CA GLU A 508 -5.87 27.46 -17.25
C GLU A 508 -4.73 27.15 -18.23
N LEU A 509 -5.00 26.40 -19.29
CA LEU A 509 -3.98 26.04 -20.28
C LEU A 509 -3.44 27.27 -21.01
N THR A 510 -4.30 28.25 -21.30
CA THR A 510 -3.92 29.49 -21.99
C THR A 510 -3.00 30.34 -21.10
N ASP A 511 -3.39 30.57 -19.85
CA ASP A 511 -2.60 31.38 -18.92
C ASP A 511 -1.25 30.73 -18.58
N ILE A 512 -1.22 29.40 -18.39
CA ILE A 512 0.03 28.67 -18.13
C ILE A 512 0.94 28.73 -19.35
N LYS A 513 0.39 28.59 -20.56
CA LYS A 513 1.15 28.73 -21.80
C LYS A 513 1.84 30.09 -21.86
N ASP A 514 1.14 31.16 -21.53
CA ASP A 514 1.69 32.52 -21.57
C ASP A 514 2.73 32.75 -20.46
N ILE A 515 2.46 32.31 -19.22
CA ILE A 515 3.41 32.41 -18.08
C ILE A 515 4.72 31.67 -18.37
N MET A 516 4.61 30.48 -18.93
CA MET A 516 5.74 29.58 -19.16
C MET A 516 6.38 29.75 -20.54
N GLN A 517 5.81 30.60 -21.40
CA GLN A 517 6.23 30.79 -22.80
C GLN A 517 6.20 29.46 -23.58
N GLY A 518 5.19 28.63 -23.32
CA GLY A 518 5.01 27.34 -23.99
C GLY A 518 4.59 27.49 -25.45
N GLU A 519 5.08 26.60 -26.31
CA GLU A 519 4.78 26.65 -27.76
C GLU A 519 3.31 26.35 -28.07
N LYS A 520 2.76 25.29 -27.44
CA LYS A 520 1.42 24.77 -27.74
C LYS A 520 0.75 24.16 -26.51
N ALA A 521 -0.57 24.32 -26.44
CA ALA A 521 -1.44 23.59 -25.53
C ALA A 521 -2.33 22.60 -26.30
N TYR A 522 -2.38 21.35 -25.85
CA TYR A 522 -3.17 20.27 -26.45
C TYR A 522 -4.50 20.10 -25.71
N LEU A 523 -5.61 20.56 -26.31
CA LEU A 523 -6.93 20.61 -25.65
C LEU A 523 -7.93 19.62 -26.27
N ASN A 524 -8.78 19.03 -25.43
CA ASN A 524 -9.91 18.18 -25.82
C ASN A 524 -9.48 17.02 -26.74
N ALA A 525 -9.96 16.94 -27.98
CA ALA A 525 -9.62 15.87 -28.91
C ALA A 525 -8.10 15.76 -29.17
N GLU A 526 -7.36 16.84 -28.99
CA GLU A 526 -5.90 16.84 -29.09
C GLU A 526 -5.20 16.23 -27.86
N HIS A 527 -5.88 16.14 -26.71
CA HIS A 527 -5.42 15.43 -25.49
C HIS A 527 -5.64 13.92 -25.65
N ASN A 528 -4.79 13.29 -26.46
CA ASN A 528 -4.83 11.87 -26.76
C ASN A 528 -3.43 11.23 -26.74
N LEU A 529 -3.38 9.90 -26.64
CA LEU A 529 -2.14 9.16 -26.47
C LEU A 529 -1.17 9.31 -27.65
N SER A 530 -1.70 9.40 -28.88
CA SER A 530 -0.87 9.52 -30.09
C SER A 530 -0.11 10.85 -30.11
N ASN A 531 -0.81 11.96 -29.85
CA ASN A 531 -0.21 13.29 -29.77
C ASN A 531 0.83 13.36 -28.66
N LEU A 532 0.49 12.91 -27.45
CA LEU A 532 1.42 12.90 -26.31
C LEU A 532 2.68 12.06 -26.62
N THR A 533 2.50 10.88 -27.21
CA THR A 533 3.63 10.01 -27.60
C THR A 533 4.55 10.72 -28.58
N ARG A 534 4.00 11.36 -29.61
CA ARG A 534 4.78 12.10 -30.61
C ARG A 534 5.56 13.26 -30.00
N GLU A 535 4.96 13.98 -29.05
CA GLU A 535 5.62 15.07 -28.34
C GLU A 535 6.85 14.61 -27.56
N PHE A 536 6.69 13.60 -26.70
CA PHE A 536 7.80 13.06 -25.93
C PHE A 536 8.88 12.40 -26.80
N GLN A 537 8.53 11.86 -27.97
CA GLN A 537 9.50 11.32 -28.92
C GLN A 537 10.36 12.41 -29.57
N ASN A 538 9.79 13.58 -29.85
CA ASN A 538 10.43 14.63 -30.63
C ASN A 538 11.13 15.69 -29.77
N LYS A 539 10.59 15.99 -28.59
CA LYS A 539 11.06 17.10 -27.75
C LYS A 539 11.27 16.63 -26.30
N ALA A 540 12.26 17.24 -25.66
CA ALA A 540 12.56 17.05 -24.26
C ALA A 540 11.78 18.10 -23.44
N TYR A 541 11.04 17.65 -22.42
CA TYR A 541 10.24 18.51 -21.55
C TYR A 541 10.74 18.42 -20.12
N SER A 542 11.01 19.56 -19.49
CA SER A 542 11.33 19.63 -18.05
C SER A 542 10.08 19.79 -17.19
N ILE A 543 8.99 20.29 -17.77
CA ILE A 543 7.69 20.44 -17.10
C ILE A 543 6.60 19.80 -17.95
N VAL A 544 5.70 19.07 -17.30
CA VAL A 544 4.50 18.50 -17.93
C VAL A 544 3.30 18.94 -17.12
N HIS A 545 2.30 19.51 -17.79
CA HIS A 545 1.06 19.97 -17.18
C HIS A 545 -0.12 19.23 -17.84
N PHE A 546 -0.86 18.48 -17.02
CA PHE A 546 -2.10 17.82 -17.42
C PHE A 546 -3.27 18.36 -16.61
N ALA A 547 -4.22 19.04 -17.26
CA ALA A 547 -5.48 19.48 -16.67
C ALA A 547 -6.63 18.58 -17.15
N THR A 548 -6.89 17.50 -16.43
CA THR A 548 -7.87 16.48 -16.77
C THR A 548 -8.29 15.69 -15.53
N HIS A 549 -9.41 14.97 -15.61
CA HIS A 549 -9.76 14.03 -14.55
C HIS A 549 -8.69 12.96 -14.39
N GLY A 550 -8.21 12.78 -13.17
CA GLY A 550 -7.39 11.64 -12.76
C GLY A 550 -8.13 10.82 -11.73
N ALA A 551 -7.91 9.51 -11.72
CA ALA A 551 -8.37 8.61 -10.67
C ALA A 551 -7.16 7.90 -10.07
N PHE A 552 -7.01 7.91 -8.74
CA PHE A 552 -5.95 7.18 -8.01
C PHE A 552 -6.59 6.21 -7.03
N GLY A 553 -6.66 4.93 -7.40
CA GLY A 553 -7.26 3.88 -6.60
C GLY A 553 -6.26 3.09 -5.76
N GLY A 554 -6.76 2.17 -4.93
CA GLY A 554 -5.94 1.28 -4.09
C GLY A 554 -5.13 0.22 -4.85
N SER A 555 -5.11 0.25 -6.19
CA SER A 555 -4.29 -0.59 -7.05
C SER A 555 -3.81 0.19 -8.28
N SER A 556 -2.76 -0.31 -8.93
CA SER A 556 -2.22 0.27 -10.15
C SER A 556 -3.24 0.30 -11.31
N GLU A 557 -4.10 -0.71 -11.42
CA GLU A 557 -5.14 -0.79 -12.47
C GLU A 557 -6.25 0.25 -12.33
N LYS A 558 -6.56 0.63 -11.09
CA LYS A 558 -7.56 1.67 -10.78
C LYS A 558 -6.97 3.08 -10.83
N THR A 559 -5.73 3.22 -11.32
CA THR A 559 -5.00 4.48 -11.34
C THR A 559 -4.73 4.96 -12.78
N PHE A 560 -5.35 6.07 -13.19
CA PHE A 560 -5.26 6.60 -14.56
C PHE A 560 -5.48 8.12 -14.64
N LEU A 561 -5.05 8.71 -15.75
CA LEU A 561 -5.44 10.05 -16.22
C LEU A 561 -6.38 9.91 -17.42
N LEU A 562 -7.45 10.70 -17.48
CA LEU A 562 -8.44 10.63 -18.54
C LEU A 562 -7.92 11.33 -19.80
N LEU A 563 -7.94 10.62 -20.93
CA LEU A 563 -7.72 11.20 -22.27
C LEU A 563 -9.07 11.39 -22.96
N TYR A 564 -9.12 12.02 -24.13
CA TYR A 564 -10.39 12.25 -24.84
C TYR A 564 -11.16 10.94 -25.12
N GLU A 565 -10.49 9.93 -25.67
CA GLU A 565 -11.10 8.64 -26.08
C GLU A 565 -10.63 7.43 -25.26
N ASP A 566 -9.65 7.61 -24.38
CA ASP A 566 -8.99 6.51 -23.65
C ASP A 566 -8.57 6.95 -22.24
N LYS A 567 -7.86 6.08 -21.52
CA LYS A 567 -7.28 6.34 -20.20
C LYS A 567 -5.78 6.06 -20.23
N LEU A 568 -5.00 7.00 -19.70
CA LEU A 568 -3.55 6.88 -19.55
C LEU A 568 -3.22 6.30 -18.16
N ASN A 569 -2.86 5.01 -18.11
CA ASN A 569 -2.41 4.39 -16.86
C ASN A 569 -0.95 4.75 -16.52
N MET A 570 -0.52 4.46 -15.28
CA MET A 570 0.81 4.84 -14.80
C MET A 570 1.98 4.17 -15.56
N ASN A 571 1.77 2.97 -16.11
CA ASN A 571 2.79 2.30 -16.93
C ASN A 571 2.94 2.97 -18.31
N GLN A 572 1.83 3.44 -18.89
CA GLN A 572 1.87 4.25 -20.12
C GLN A 572 2.51 5.62 -19.85
N LEU A 573 2.13 6.29 -18.74
CA LEU A 573 2.73 7.57 -18.35
C LEU A 573 4.25 7.45 -18.15
N SER A 574 4.73 6.43 -17.42
CA SER A 574 6.17 6.17 -17.28
C SER A 574 6.84 6.03 -18.64
N ARG A 575 6.28 5.22 -19.54
CA ARG A 575 6.85 5.02 -20.89
C ARG A 575 6.90 6.31 -21.71
N LEU A 576 5.90 7.18 -21.58
CA LEU A 576 5.91 8.50 -22.23
C LEU A 576 7.09 9.34 -21.73
N ILE A 577 7.27 9.40 -20.42
CA ILE A 577 8.34 10.20 -19.79
C ILE A 577 9.72 9.60 -20.06
N ASP A 578 9.82 8.28 -20.19
CA ASP A 578 11.08 7.58 -20.50
C ASP A 578 11.69 8.00 -21.84
N TYR A 579 10.89 8.42 -22.83
CA TYR A 579 11.41 8.97 -24.09
C TYR A 579 12.32 10.20 -23.87
N GLY A 580 11.98 11.04 -22.88
CA GLY A 580 12.81 12.20 -22.50
C GLY A 580 14.14 11.79 -21.88
N ARG A 581 14.16 10.71 -21.07
CA ARG A 581 15.39 10.22 -20.41
C ARG A 581 16.45 9.78 -21.41
N TYR A 582 16.06 9.19 -22.54
CA TYR A 582 17.00 8.86 -23.64
C TYR A 582 17.68 10.09 -24.24
N ARG A 583 17.13 11.29 -24.02
CA ARG A 583 17.68 12.58 -24.46
C ARG A 583 18.37 13.34 -23.32
N ASN A 584 18.70 12.68 -22.20
CA ASN A 584 19.25 13.29 -20.98
C ASN A 584 18.38 14.42 -20.40
N SER A 585 17.07 14.37 -20.65
CA SER A 585 16.09 15.30 -20.07
C SER A 585 15.14 14.55 -19.16
N GLN A 586 15.14 14.92 -17.88
CA GLN A 586 14.22 14.37 -16.91
C GLN A 586 13.16 15.42 -16.59
N VAL A 587 11.89 15.01 -16.56
CA VAL A 587 10.79 15.87 -16.13
C VAL A 587 11.00 16.24 -14.66
N GLU A 588 11.20 17.53 -14.39
CA GLU A 588 11.43 18.06 -13.05
C GLU A 588 10.11 18.27 -12.29
N LEU A 589 9.03 18.53 -13.02
CA LEU A 589 7.71 18.78 -12.46
C LEU A 589 6.59 18.24 -13.38
N LEU A 590 5.78 17.35 -12.83
CA LEU A 590 4.51 16.92 -13.40
C LEU A 590 3.36 17.53 -12.60
N THR A 591 2.59 18.43 -13.20
CA THR A 591 1.39 19.01 -12.59
C THR A 591 0.17 18.27 -13.11
N LEU A 592 -0.60 17.70 -12.19
CA LEU A 592 -1.85 17.01 -12.48
C LEU A 592 -3.01 17.83 -11.91
N SER A 593 -3.52 18.73 -12.74
CA SER A 593 -4.66 19.59 -12.45
C SER A 593 -5.98 18.83 -12.64
N ALA A 594 -6.97 19.13 -11.80
CA ALA A 594 -8.30 18.51 -11.74
C ALA A 594 -8.34 16.98 -11.44
N CYS A 595 -7.33 16.45 -10.74
CA CYS A 595 -7.34 15.06 -10.30
C CYS A 595 -8.36 14.77 -9.19
N GLN A 596 -9.02 13.63 -9.27
CA GLN A 596 -9.71 13.00 -8.16
C GLN A 596 -8.82 11.88 -7.60
N THR A 597 -8.13 12.12 -6.49
CA THR A 597 -7.65 10.99 -5.70
C THR A 597 -8.86 10.38 -5.00
N ALA A 598 -9.16 9.12 -5.32
CA ALA A 598 -10.42 8.49 -4.95
C ALA A 598 -10.63 8.51 -3.42
N MET A 599 -11.87 8.76 -3.02
CA MET A 599 -12.37 8.45 -1.67
C MET A 599 -12.04 6.98 -1.37
N GLY A 600 -11.11 6.72 -0.45
CA GLY A 600 -10.68 5.35 -0.18
C GLY A 600 -9.53 5.18 0.79
N ASP A 601 -9.25 3.90 1.07
CA ASP A 601 -8.29 3.30 2.00
C ASP A 601 -6.84 3.81 1.82
N GLU A 602 -5.99 3.61 2.84
CA GLU A 602 -4.59 4.05 2.94
C GLU A 602 -3.76 3.68 1.69
N ARG A 603 -4.11 2.58 1.02
CA ARG A 603 -3.46 2.11 -0.20
C ARG A 603 -3.68 3.04 -1.40
N ALA A 604 -4.81 3.75 -1.48
CA ALA A 604 -5.05 4.70 -2.57
C ALA A 604 -4.12 5.93 -2.51
N ALA A 605 -3.78 6.39 -1.31
CA ALA A 605 -2.81 7.48 -1.14
C ALA A 605 -1.36 7.07 -1.49
N LEU A 606 -1.04 5.77 -1.43
CA LEU A 606 0.21 5.26 -2.03
C LEU A 606 0.21 5.42 -3.55
N GLY A 607 -0.95 5.32 -4.22
CA GLY A 607 -1.08 5.59 -5.64
C GLY A 607 -0.61 6.99 -6.00
N LEU A 608 -1.07 8.00 -5.27
CA LEU A 608 -0.67 9.40 -5.46
C LEU A 608 0.81 9.65 -5.07
N ALA A 609 1.23 9.19 -3.89
CA ALA A 609 2.61 9.35 -3.41
C ALA A 609 3.63 8.62 -4.30
N GLY A 610 3.20 7.55 -4.95
CA GLY A 610 3.98 6.74 -5.86
C GLY A 610 4.04 7.26 -7.29
N VAL A 611 3.22 8.23 -7.70
CA VAL A 611 3.22 8.77 -9.08
C VAL A 611 4.59 9.30 -9.45
N ALA A 612 5.23 10.09 -8.58
CA ALA A 612 6.52 10.69 -8.88
C ALA A 612 7.56 9.60 -9.20
N VAL A 613 7.64 8.59 -8.33
CA VAL A 613 8.54 7.45 -8.45
C VAL A 613 8.20 6.63 -9.70
N LYS A 614 6.93 6.27 -9.88
CA LYS A 614 6.51 5.41 -10.99
C LYS A 614 6.66 6.08 -12.35
N ALA A 615 6.33 7.36 -12.44
CA ALA A 615 6.46 8.16 -13.66
C ALA A 615 7.92 8.57 -13.93
N GLY A 616 8.79 8.52 -12.91
CA GLY A 616 10.21 8.88 -13.02
C GLY A 616 10.47 10.38 -13.08
N VAL A 617 9.56 11.16 -12.51
CA VAL A 617 9.67 12.62 -12.42
C VAL A 617 10.24 13.04 -11.07
N LYS A 618 10.92 14.18 -11.02
CA LYS A 618 11.50 14.67 -9.75
C LYS A 618 10.43 15.14 -8.77
N SER A 619 9.36 15.75 -9.27
CA SER A 619 8.29 16.31 -8.44
C SER A 619 6.93 16.18 -9.12
N VAL A 620 5.87 16.03 -8.33
CA VAL A 620 4.47 16.02 -8.77
C VAL A 620 3.68 17.04 -7.95
N VAL A 621 2.84 17.84 -8.62
CA VAL A 621 1.75 18.58 -7.96
C VAL A 621 0.44 17.91 -8.31
N ALA A 622 -0.32 17.51 -7.29
CA ALA A 622 -1.61 16.83 -7.47
C ALA A 622 -2.52 17.04 -6.25
N THR A 623 -3.80 16.67 -6.39
CA THR A 623 -4.84 16.89 -5.37
C THR A 623 -5.26 15.60 -4.65
N LEU A 624 -5.45 15.67 -3.32
CA LEU A 624 -5.93 14.54 -2.48
C LEU A 624 -7.41 14.19 -2.66
N TRP A 625 -8.22 15.09 -3.22
CA TRP A 625 -9.62 14.90 -3.57
C TRP A 625 -10.02 15.89 -4.67
N PHE A 626 -11.24 15.75 -5.18
CA PHE A 626 -11.79 16.68 -6.17
C PHE A 626 -11.90 18.10 -5.61
N VAL A 627 -11.32 19.06 -6.30
CA VAL A 627 -11.44 20.48 -5.98
C VAL A 627 -12.34 21.14 -7.00
N ASP A 628 -13.06 22.18 -6.59
CA ASP A 628 -13.78 23.07 -7.49
C ASP A 628 -12.88 23.52 -8.66
N ASP A 629 -13.43 23.49 -9.86
CA ASP A 629 -12.69 23.70 -11.11
C ASP A 629 -12.10 25.11 -11.19
N GLU A 630 -12.86 26.14 -10.80
CA GLU A 630 -12.40 27.54 -10.78
C GLU A 630 -11.30 27.72 -9.72
N ALA A 631 -11.50 27.19 -8.50
CA ALA A 631 -10.49 27.24 -7.45
C ALA A 631 -9.17 26.57 -7.89
N THR A 632 -9.27 25.46 -8.63
CA THR A 632 -8.12 24.72 -9.15
C THR A 632 -7.34 25.54 -10.17
N SER A 633 -8.04 26.07 -11.16
CA SER A 633 -7.44 26.93 -12.20
C SER A 633 -6.69 28.11 -11.57
N LEU A 634 -7.32 28.83 -10.63
CA LEU A 634 -6.70 29.95 -9.92
C LEU A 634 -5.44 29.54 -9.14
N ALA A 635 -5.50 28.42 -8.41
CA ALA A 635 -4.35 27.94 -7.64
C ALA A 635 -3.16 27.56 -8.52
N ILE A 636 -3.41 26.85 -9.62
CA ILE A 636 -2.34 26.36 -10.49
C ILE A 636 -1.73 27.51 -11.31
N ILE A 637 -2.53 28.45 -11.81
CA ILE A 637 -2.02 29.65 -12.49
C ILE A 637 -1.11 30.44 -11.54
N GLU A 638 -1.53 30.66 -10.29
CA GLU A 638 -0.71 31.37 -9.30
C GLU A 638 0.56 30.58 -8.95
N PHE A 639 0.47 29.25 -8.84
CA PHE A 639 1.63 28.39 -8.62
C PHE A 639 2.69 28.56 -9.72
N TYR A 640 2.30 28.56 -11.01
CA TYR A 640 3.25 28.78 -12.11
C TYR A 640 3.82 30.20 -12.13
N ARG A 641 3.02 31.21 -11.80
CA ARG A 641 3.49 32.60 -11.66
C ARG A 641 4.58 32.70 -10.58
N GLN A 642 4.36 32.06 -9.44
CA GLN A 642 5.32 32.01 -8.34
C GLN A 642 6.57 31.19 -8.71
N LEU A 643 6.40 30.08 -9.43
CA LEU A 643 7.50 29.20 -9.86
C LEU A 643 8.49 29.91 -10.81
N LYS A 644 8.01 30.86 -11.62
CA LYS A 644 8.88 31.69 -12.49
C LYS A 644 9.66 32.76 -11.72
N THR A 645 9.37 32.98 -10.44
CA THR A 645 10.09 33.97 -9.63
C THR A 645 11.45 33.39 -9.20
N PRO A 646 12.58 34.05 -9.53
CA PRO A 646 13.90 33.56 -9.16
C PRO A 646 14.06 33.33 -7.66
N GLY A 647 14.63 32.19 -7.28
CA GLY A 647 14.90 31.85 -5.87
C GLY A 647 13.70 31.33 -5.08
N ILE A 648 12.51 31.24 -5.69
CA ILE A 648 11.33 30.61 -5.07
C ILE A 648 11.37 29.11 -5.35
N SER A 649 11.34 28.30 -4.28
CA SER A 649 11.25 26.85 -4.40
C SER A 649 9.85 26.40 -4.81
N LYS A 650 9.71 25.18 -5.34
CA LYS A 650 8.41 24.60 -5.68
C LYS A 650 7.45 24.60 -4.48
N ALA A 651 7.95 24.25 -3.29
CA ALA A 651 7.13 24.25 -2.06
C ALA A 651 6.66 25.65 -1.68
N LYS A 652 7.51 26.67 -1.87
CA LYS A 652 7.15 28.06 -1.59
C LYS A 652 6.17 28.61 -2.61
N ALA A 653 6.32 28.26 -3.89
CA ALA A 653 5.37 28.61 -4.94
C ALA A 653 3.97 28.05 -4.62
N LEU A 654 3.89 26.78 -4.21
CA LEU A 654 2.61 26.17 -3.84
C LEU A 654 2.03 26.79 -2.56
N GLN A 655 2.87 27.05 -1.55
CA GLN A 655 2.46 27.76 -0.34
C GLN A 655 1.82 29.12 -0.66
N ASN A 656 2.42 29.89 -1.56
CA ASN A 656 1.91 31.21 -1.95
C ASN A 656 0.56 31.10 -2.66
N ALA A 657 0.38 30.14 -3.56
CA ALA A 657 -0.91 29.86 -4.19
C ALA A 657 -1.99 29.44 -3.17
N GLN A 658 -1.65 28.58 -2.20
CA GLN A 658 -2.58 28.19 -1.13
C GLN A 658 -2.97 29.37 -0.23
N LYS A 659 -1.99 30.21 0.13
CA LYS A 659 -2.25 31.44 0.92
C LYS A 659 -3.12 32.45 0.15
N MET A 660 -2.96 32.55 -1.17
CA MET A 660 -3.84 33.37 -2.01
C MET A 660 -5.29 32.90 -1.87
N LEU A 661 -5.56 31.59 -1.97
CA LEU A 661 -6.91 31.05 -1.80
C LEU A 661 -7.46 31.26 -0.38
N ILE A 662 -6.62 31.06 0.66
CA ILE A 662 -6.99 31.32 2.06
C ILE A 662 -7.47 32.78 2.25
N ALA A 663 -6.81 33.73 1.58
CA ALA A 663 -7.15 35.14 1.66
C ALA A 663 -8.45 35.50 0.91
N GLN A 664 -8.91 34.66 -0.01
CA GLN A 664 -10.16 34.87 -0.74
C GLN A 664 -11.36 34.29 0.01
N LYS A 665 -12.32 35.15 0.38
CA LYS A 665 -13.50 34.76 1.16
C LYS A 665 -14.28 33.57 0.55
N ARG A 666 -14.33 33.47 -0.78
CA ARG A 666 -15.00 32.37 -1.50
C ARG A 666 -14.29 31.02 -1.35
N PHE A 667 -12.96 31.02 -1.25
CA PHE A 667 -12.13 29.82 -1.23
C PHE A 667 -11.37 29.62 0.09
N GLN A 668 -11.74 30.36 1.15
CA GLN A 668 -11.06 30.33 2.45
C GLN A 668 -11.11 28.93 3.12
N HIS A 669 -12.15 28.15 2.85
CA HIS A 669 -12.31 26.82 3.44
C HIS A 669 -11.21 25.85 2.94
N PRO A 670 -10.60 25.04 3.82
CA PRO A 670 -9.53 24.10 3.45
C PRO A 670 -9.83 23.17 2.28
N ALA A 671 -11.09 22.78 2.08
CA ALA A 671 -11.53 21.99 0.93
C ALA A 671 -11.01 22.49 -0.43
N TYR A 672 -10.78 23.80 -0.58
CA TYR A 672 -10.36 24.41 -1.85
C TYR A 672 -8.84 24.50 -2.04
N TRP A 673 -8.05 24.63 -0.97
CA TRP A 673 -6.60 24.89 -1.08
C TRP A 673 -5.73 23.80 -0.46
N ALA A 674 -6.23 23.10 0.55
CA ALA A 674 -5.51 22.03 1.22
C ALA A 674 -5.18 20.80 0.36
N PRO A 675 -5.98 20.43 -0.66
CA PRO A 675 -5.78 19.16 -1.37
C PRO A 675 -4.50 19.13 -2.18
N PHE A 676 -4.01 20.29 -2.61
CA PHE A 676 -2.79 20.41 -3.38
C PHE A 676 -1.58 19.97 -2.55
N LEU A 677 -0.94 18.90 -3.01
CA LEU A 677 0.30 18.38 -2.48
C LEU A 677 1.41 18.57 -3.49
N LEU A 678 2.59 18.95 -2.99
CA LEU A 678 3.85 18.81 -3.71
C LEU A 678 4.54 17.53 -3.24
N ILE A 679 4.72 16.58 -4.15
CA ILE A 679 5.26 15.25 -3.88
C ILE A 679 6.63 15.12 -4.56
N GLY A 680 7.66 14.69 -3.83
CA GLY A 680 9.02 14.55 -4.34
C GLY A 680 9.89 15.76 -4.04
N ASN A 681 10.69 16.20 -5.00
CA ASN A 681 11.66 17.26 -4.80
C ASN A 681 10.99 18.64 -4.57
N TRP A 682 11.11 19.13 -3.35
CA TRP A 682 10.45 20.35 -2.89
C TRP A 682 11.22 21.64 -3.22
N LEU A 683 12.49 21.52 -3.63
CA LEU A 683 13.40 22.63 -3.92
C LEU A 683 13.11 23.29 -5.25
#